data_AF-A0A4U7KPZ6-F1
#
_entry.id   AF-A0A4U7KPZ6-F1
#
_cell.length_a   1.000
_cell.length_b   1.000
_cell.length_c   1.000
_cell.angle_alpha   90.00
_cell.angle_beta   90.00
_cell.angle_gamma   90.00
#
_symmetry.space_group_name_H-M   'P 1'
#
loop_
_entity.id
_entity.type
_entity.pdbx_description
1 polymer ?
#
loop_
_entity_poly.entity_id
_entity_poly.type
_entity_poly.pdbx_seq_one_letter_code
_entity_poly.pdbx_strand_id
1 'polypeptide(L)'
;MGTQLGALAWLLVFALSIKLTIAGPADPPSFFRQSAESARKSKPNVLLLRAPSVDQDHASFQQHFQRAATLRRRVLFRRQDSSTDRPSQSSTNPNDKIQSLGLLSGAYDVPLNLSSDPTQLVFVQLDTGSSDLWITSSDCTTRQCENDRVLKFDPLRSSSLQKIEVDAGARLNLTASSFGGNATNSTSGSLSGDGFERRQSSSEGEKAEIPFSIYYDDTTFASGIVVADNISISDLSVPQQVFALINATNVTLGTQGISGVLGLGFPRGSVVSRSLLGYEAQIGSGVKTLPLMTSLLQTSGESYPLFGLYLTRTSGRATFGAVDPFILPTAQERGWVEWYDVYPFPSGDTALPANDTLNIDAQALGPYVQWVLPLRAAGIGGVPATLTRTYQQVAESPLALIDSGSSSIIGPPADVESIFAQIRNSRHVGGGRFVVPCDTTDRMYFSFGGSNLTLLPTDYIIGPDVQQPYLCFAWPAAAQPDATGVGWILGTPFLRAVYTVFSIGINDKEPPKIGFYPLRQPADTTQSSVVFAPQPTAELSSFLAQATSINSVLPNSLVSLQPASSVAYFFGNATATPSVGVTPTIVGAPSTYSAALPAGTGATTGGLPVIASSSKPLPVPSNPAATGGGHGANRAVSQREGHSMWMLTVLTVLVVVVLAIFV
;
A
#
# COMPACT_ATOMS: atom_id res chain seq x y z
N MET A 1 69.32 -14.57 52.75
CA MET A 1 70.66 -13.93 52.85
C MET A 1 70.75 -12.87 51.76
N GLY A 2 70.98 -11.61 52.14
CA GLY A 2 71.32 -10.45 51.29
C GLY A 2 70.13 -9.65 50.69
N THR A 3 69.43 -8.76 51.43
CA THR A 3 69.65 -7.29 51.64
C THR A 3 69.34 -6.44 50.38
N GLN A 4 68.24 -5.66 50.33
CA GLN A 4 68.03 -4.27 50.86
C GLN A 4 68.95 -3.22 50.19
N LEU A 5 68.62 -1.96 49.91
CA LEU A 5 67.48 -1.04 50.05
C LEU A 5 67.94 0.31 49.42
N GLY A 6 67.00 1.20 49.07
CA GLY A 6 67.24 2.64 48.87
C GLY A 6 66.31 3.24 47.80
N ALA A 7 65.09 3.69 48.08
CA ALA A 7 64.71 4.98 48.71
C ALA A 7 65.12 6.19 47.81
N LEU A 8 64.30 7.17 47.41
CA LEU A 8 63.10 7.82 47.97
C LEU A 8 62.35 8.66 46.89
N ALA A 9 61.03 8.75 47.05
CA ALA A 9 60.11 9.91 46.97
C ALA A 9 60.22 10.98 45.85
N TRP A 10 59.10 11.33 45.20
CA TRP A 10 58.19 12.45 45.56
C TRP A 10 56.99 12.58 44.59
N LEU A 11 55.88 13.03 45.16
CA LEU A 11 54.56 13.45 44.62
C LEU A 11 54.47 13.97 43.18
N LEU A 12 53.37 13.64 42.48
CA LEU A 12 52.42 14.62 41.91
C LEU A 12 51.19 13.96 41.27
N VAL A 13 50.01 14.34 41.78
CA VAL A 13 48.70 14.21 41.11
C VAL A 13 48.70 15.16 39.92
N PHE A 14 48.48 14.67 38.70
CA PHE A 14 47.97 15.48 37.60
C PHE A 14 47.12 14.62 36.64
N ALA A 15 45.85 14.98 36.55
CA ALA A 15 44.99 14.62 35.44
C ALA A 15 45.56 15.22 34.15
N LEU A 16 45.81 14.39 33.14
CA LEU A 16 46.13 14.86 31.80
C LEU A 16 44.99 14.51 30.84
N SER A 17 44.28 15.56 30.43
CA SER A 17 43.37 15.58 29.31
C SER A 17 44.12 15.20 28.03
N ILE A 18 43.82 14.03 27.46
CA ILE A 18 44.24 13.70 26.10
C ILE A 18 43.25 14.36 25.13
N LYS A 19 43.75 15.35 24.38
CA LYS A 19 43.07 15.87 23.19
C LYS A 19 42.98 14.75 22.16
N LEU A 20 41.77 14.27 21.86
CA LEU A 20 41.52 13.56 20.61
C LEU A 20 41.56 14.59 19.46
N THR A 21 42.62 14.55 18.66
CA THR A 21 42.61 15.09 17.30
C THR A 21 41.74 14.18 16.43
N ILE A 22 40.57 14.69 16.03
CA ILE A 22 39.74 14.08 14.99
C ILE A 22 40.47 14.31 13.66
N ALA A 23 40.98 13.24 13.06
CA ALA A 23 41.43 13.26 11.67
C ALA A 23 40.19 13.41 10.77
N GLY A 24 40.20 14.41 9.89
CA GLY A 24 39.15 14.64 8.91
C GLY A 24 39.02 13.48 7.91
N PRO A 25 37.87 13.34 7.24
CA PRO A 25 37.66 12.31 6.23
C PRO A 25 38.69 12.47 5.10
N ALA A 26 39.36 11.37 4.77
CA ALA A 26 40.30 11.30 3.64
C ALA A 26 39.58 11.61 2.33
N ASP A 27 40.23 12.39 1.47
CA ASP A 27 39.77 12.64 0.10
C ASP A 27 39.55 11.32 -0.66
N PRO A 28 38.54 11.24 -1.53
CA PRO A 28 38.27 10.04 -2.32
C PRO A 28 39.42 9.71 -3.29
N PRO A 29 39.62 8.42 -3.63
CA PRO A 29 40.70 7.98 -4.50
C PRO A 29 40.65 8.62 -5.89
N SER A 30 41.83 8.77 -6.51
CA SER A 30 42.09 9.45 -7.79
C SER A 30 41.38 8.87 -9.03
N PHE A 31 40.49 7.90 -8.89
CA PHE A 31 39.67 7.35 -9.97
C PHE A 31 38.68 8.37 -10.57
N PHE A 32 38.40 9.49 -9.88
CA PHE A 32 37.54 10.56 -10.39
C PHE A 32 38.23 11.56 -11.35
N ARG A 33 39.51 11.38 -11.69
CA ARG A 33 40.16 12.17 -12.75
C ARG A 33 40.56 11.26 -13.91
N GLN A 34 39.77 11.26 -14.97
CA GLN A 34 40.31 10.94 -16.30
C GLN A 34 40.02 12.07 -17.28
N SER A 35 41.14 12.58 -17.79
CA SER A 35 41.30 13.47 -18.92
C SER A 35 40.68 12.89 -20.18
N ALA A 36 40.04 13.77 -20.94
CA ALA A 36 39.67 13.53 -22.32
C ALA A 36 40.93 13.29 -23.16
N GLU A 37 41.09 12.10 -23.73
CA GLU A 37 41.54 11.90 -25.12
C GLU A 37 41.57 10.42 -25.52
N SER A 38 41.02 10.17 -26.72
CA SER A 38 41.22 8.99 -27.57
C SER A 38 40.53 7.66 -27.20
N ALA A 39 39.31 7.46 -27.73
CA ALA A 39 38.89 6.19 -28.33
C ALA A 39 37.66 6.40 -29.24
N ARG A 40 37.92 6.55 -30.54
CA ARG A 40 36.93 6.59 -31.62
C ARG A 40 36.86 5.19 -32.24
N LYS A 41 35.72 4.49 -32.17
CA LYS A 41 35.03 3.86 -33.33
C LYS A 41 33.85 2.92 -32.95
N SER A 42 32.81 3.04 -33.79
CA SER A 42 31.54 2.31 -33.93
C SER A 42 30.46 2.52 -32.86
N LYS A 43 29.40 3.25 -33.27
CA LYS A 43 28.20 3.63 -32.48
C LYS A 43 27.03 2.71 -32.85
N PRO A 44 26.19 2.26 -31.89
CA PRO A 44 24.75 2.20 -32.10
C PRO A 44 24.15 3.60 -31.86
N ASN A 45 23.04 3.92 -32.52
CA ASN A 45 22.36 5.22 -32.43
C ASN A 45 21.95 5.54 -30.98
N VAL A 46 22.77 6.33 -30.30
CA VAL A 46 22.43 6.95 -29.01
C VAL A 46 21.71 8.26 -29.31
N LEU A 47 20.45 8.35 -28.91
CA LEU A 47 19.78 9.63 -28.76
C LEU A 47 20.47 10.36 -27.60
N LEU A 48 21.33 11.32 -27.91
CA LEU A 48 22.00 12.15 -26.91
C LEU A 48 20.98 13.07 -26.24
N LEU A 49 20.46 12.66 -25.09
CA LEU A 49 19.82 13.58 -24.13
C LEU A 49 20.92 14.41 -23.49
N ARG A 50 21.29 15.50 -24.15
CA ARG A 50 22.12 16.56 -23.56
C ARG A 50 21.30 17.21 -22.45
N ALA A 51 21.85 17.30 -21.25
CA ALA A 51 21.28 18.15 -20.21
C ALA A 51 21.13 19.58 -20.77
N PRO A 52 19.96 20.24 -20.62
CA PRO A 52 19.84 21.65 -20.97
C PRO A 52 20.80 22.46 -20.09
N SER A 53 21.33 23.54 -20.66
CA SER A 53 22.13 24.53 -19.94
C SER A 53 21.33 25.16 -18.79
N VAL A 54 22.06 25.57 -17.75
CA VAL A 54 21.68 26.02 -16.40
C VAL A 54 20.74 27.25 -16.33
N ASP A 55 20.10 27.67 -17.43
CA ASP A 55 19.29 28.91 -17.50
C ASP A 55 17.82 28.70 -17.92
N GLN A 56 17.25 27.49 -17.76
CA GLN A 56 15.82 27.27 -18.07
C GLN A 56 14.94 27.34 -16.82
N ASP A 57 14.10 28.38 -16.76
CA ASP A 57 13.08 28.61 -15.73
C ASP A 57 12.10 27.43 -15.63
N HIS A 58 11.56 27.18 -14.43
CA HIS A 58 10.69 26.06 -14.04
C HIS A 58 9.51 25.84 -14.99
N ALA A 59 8.93 26.92 -15.52
CA ALA A 59 7.87 26.87 -16.52
C ALA A 59 8.29 26.18 -17.83
N SER A 60 9.53 26.38 -18.27
CA SER A 60 10.11 25.76 -19.48
C SER A 60 10.30 24.25 -19.31
N PHE A 61 10.71 23.82 -18.11
CA PHE A 61 10.85 22.41 -17.76
C PHE A 61 9.48 21.73 -17.70
N GLN A 62 8.50 22.34 -17.02
CA GLN A 62 7.10 21.87 -17.03
C GLN A 62 6.55 21.73 -18.46
N GLN A 63 6.78 22.73 -19.32
CA GLN A 63 6.34 22.68 -20.72
C GLN A 63 7.07 21.60 -21.54
N HIS A 64 8.35 21.33 -21.24
CA HIS A 64 9.13 20.26 -21.85
C HIS A 64 8.60 18.87 -21.46
N PHE A 65 8.31 18.64 -20.17
CA PHE A 65 7.72 17.37 -19.70
C PHE A 65 6.30 17.18 -20.21
N GLN A 66 5.47 18.24 -20.23
CA GLN A 66 4.14 18.20 -20.87
C GLN A 66 4.24 17.84 -22.35
N ARG A 67 5.19 18.43 -23.09
CA ARG A 67 5.45 18.08 -24.50
C ARG A 67 5.97 16.65 -24.64
N ALA A 68 6.86 16.18 -23.78
CA ALA A 68 7.40 14.82 -23.81
C ALA A 68 6.32 13.77 -23.47
N ALA A 69 5.44 14.05 -22.49
CA ALA A 69 4.28 13.22 -22.16
C ALA A 69 3.26 13.21 -23.32
N THR A 70 3.00 14.36 -23.93
CA THR A 70 2.13 14.48 -25.12
C THR A 70 2.72 13.79 -26.35
N LEU A 71 4.06 13.80 -26.51
CA LEU A 71 4.76 13.08 -27.58
C LEU A 71 4.79 11.56 -27.33
N ARG A 72 4.95 11.10 -26.08
CA ARG A 72 4.75 9.70 -25.69
C ARG A 72 3.32 9.24 -26.00
N ARG A 73 2.32 10.09 -25.74
CA ARG A 73 0.91 9.91 -26.16
C ARG A 73 0.73 9.87 -27.68
N ARG A 74 1.61 10.48 -28.49
CA ARG A 74 1.53 10.35 -29.96
C ARG A 74 2.24 9.10 -30.47
N VAL A 75 3.38 8.72 -29.90
CA VAL A 75 4.18 7.58 -30.38
C VAL A 75 3.54 6.23 -30.02
N LEU A 76 2.96 6.09 -28.82
CA LEU A 76 2.24 4.86 -28.43
C LEU A 76 0.94 4.66 -29.23
N PHE A 77 0.30 5.75 -29.66
CA PHE A 77 -0.97 5.71 -30.41
C PHE A 77 -0.79 5.82 -31.93
N ARG A 78 0.41 6.11 -32.46
CA ARG A 78 0.67 6.17 -33.93
C ARG A 78 0.59 4.81 -34.62
N ARG A 79 0.73 3.70 -33.88
CA ARG A 79 0.49 2.35 -34.42
C ARG A 79 -1.01 2.06 -34.65
N GLN A 80 -1.90 2.94 -34.19
CA GLN A 80 -3.34 2.68 -34.12
C GLN A 80 -4.16 3.35 -35.24
N ASP A 81 -3.59 4.28 -36.01
CA ASP A 81 -4.29 4.92 -37.14
C ASP A 81 -4.27 4.09 -38.45
N SER A 82 -3.69 2.88 -38.44
CA SER A 82 -3.51 2.08 -39.68
C SER A 82 -4.27 0.76 -39.75
N SER A 83 -5.13 0.42 -38.78
CA SER A 83 -5.98 -0.78 -38.85
C SER A 83 -7.46 -0.41 -38.88
N THR A 84 -8.13 -0.79 -39.96
CA THR A 84 -9.57 -0.62 -40.23
C THR A 84 -10.49 -1.46 -39.32
N ASP A 85 -9.97 -2.12 -38.29
CA ASP A 85 -10.76 -2.77 -37.25
C ASP A 85 -10.73 -1.92 -35.97
N ARG A 86 -11.73 -1.04 -35.80
CA ARG A 86 -12.05 -0.48 -34.48
C ARG A 86 -12.68 -1.61 -33.65
N PRO A 87 -12.06 -2.08 -32.56
CA PRO A 87 -12.82 -2.79 -31.54
C PRO A 87 -13.91 -1.83 -31.06
N SER A 88 -15.16 -2.29 -31.02
CA SER A 88 -16.27 -1.55 -30.42
C SER A 88 -15.85 -1.06 -29.04
N GLN A 89 -15.73 0.26 -28.88
CA GLN A 89 -15.32 0.91 -27.62
C GLN A 89 -16.22 0.41 -26.49
N SER A 90 -15.63 -0.16 -25.43
CA SER A 90 -16.39 -0.52 -24.22
C SER A 90 -16.62 0.66 -23.27
N SER A 91 -16.34 1.90 -23.69
CA SER A 91 -16.67 3.10 -22.91
C SER A 91 -17.19 4.21 -23.84
N THR A 92 -18.50 4.24 -24.05
CA THR A 92 -19.16 5.43 -24.62
C THR A 92 -19.27 6.56 -23.60
N ASN A 93 -18.97 6.29 -22.32
CA ASN A 93 -19.00 7.30 -21.28
C ASN A 93 -17.74 8.18 -21.39
N PRO A 94 -17.89 9.50 -21.58
CA PRO A 94 -16.75 10.40 -21.65
C PRO A 94 -16.00 10.53 -20.33
N ASN A 95 -16.54 10.07 -19.19
CA ASN A 95 -15.85 10.13 -17.91
C ASN A 95 -14.90 8.95 -17.70
N ASP A 96 -15.10 7.82 -18.39
CA ASP A 96 -14.17 6.69 -18.27
C ASP A 96 -12.79 7.10 -18.85
N LYS A 97 -11.72 6.96 -18.06
CA LYS A 97 -10.36 7.35 -18.47
C LYS A 97 -9.39 6.19 -18.54
N ILE A 98 -8.45 6.33 -19.46
CA ILE A 98 -7.26 5.50 -19.56
C ILE A 98 -6.05 6.44 -19.51
N GLN A 99 -5.15 6.16 -18.57
CA GLN A 99 -3.95 6.93 -18.34
C GLN A 99 -2.72 6.04 -18.49
N SER A 100 -1.77 6.46 -19.33
CA SER A 100 -0.48 5.78 -19.41
C SER A 100 0.34 6.08 -18.16
N LEU A 101 1.01 5.05 -17.63
CA LEU A 101 1.87 5.15 -16.46
C LEU A 101 3.33 5.25 -16.89
N GLY A 102 4.06 6.13 -16.23
CA GLY A 102 5.52 6.10 -16.21
C GLY A 102 6.03 4.95 -15.33
N LEU A 103 7.30 4.61 -15.50
CA LEU A 103 8.01 3.76 -14.56
C LEU A 103 9.44 4.28 -14.45
N LEU A 104 9.84 4.68 -13.25
CA LEU A 104 11.21 5.07 -12.97
C LEU A 104 11.63 4.58 -11.59
N SER A 105 12.76 3.88 -11.55
CA SER A 105 13.35 3.33 -10.31
C SER A 105 12.35 2.56 -9.43
N GLY A 106 11.45 1.79 -10.05
CA GLY A 106 10.49 0.92 -9.36
C GLY A 106 9.15 1.58 -9.00
N ALA A 107 8.99 2.89 -9.18
CA ALA A 107 7.72 3.59 -8.97
C ALA A 107 6.96 3.74 -10.29
N TYR A 108 5.70 3.30 -10.32
CA TYR A 108 4.79 3.64 -11.42
C TYR A 108 4.12 4.97 -11.11
N ASP A 109 4.29 5.94 -12.00
CA ASP A 109 3.85 7.31 -11.80
C ASP A 109 2.72 7.72 -12.75
N VAL A 110 1.91 8.66 -12.26
CA VAL A 110 0.82 9.29 -13.00
C VAL A 110 0.92 10.82 -12.91
N PRO A 111 0.64 11.56 -14.00
CA PRO A 111 0.58 13.02 -13.94
C PRO A 111 -0.69 13.50 -13.22
N LEU A 112 -0.55 14.49 -12.34
CA LEU A 112 -1.65 15.24 -11.73
C LEU A 112 -1.51 16.74 -12.02
N ASN A 113 -2.61 17.36 -12.37
CA ASN A 113 -2.72 18.81 -12.53
C ASN A 113 -3.39 19.40 -11.29
N LEU A 114 -2.68 20.28 -10.60
CA LEU A 114 -3.15 21.01 -9.42
C LEU A 114 -3.39 22.48 -9.75
N SER A 115 -4.26 23.13 -8.98
CA SER A 115 -4.66 24.52 -9.14
C SER A 115 -5.43 24.80 -10.43
N SER A 116 -6.42 25.69 -10.33
CA SER A 116 -7.16 26.16 -11.52
C SER A 116 -6.37 27.21 -12.32
N ASP A 117 -5.58 28.07 -11.67
CA ASP A 117 -4.86 29.14 -12.36
C ASP A 117 -3.64 29.66 -11.56
N PRO A 118 -2.39 29.51 -12.07
CA PRO A 118 -2.02 28.66 -13.19
C PRO A 118 -1.97 27.19 -12.74
N THR A 119 -2.36 26.28 -13.62
CA THR A 119 -2.23 24.84 -13.37
C THR A 119 -0.76 24.44 -13.16
N GLN A 120 -0.51 23.65 -12.13
CA GLN A 120 0.79 23.10 -11.76
C GLN A 120 0.79 21.58 -11.93
N LEU A 121 1.70 21.08 -12.77
CA LEU A 121 1.83 19.65 -13.05
C LEU A 121 2.83 19.00 -12.09
N VAL A 122 2.45 17.85 -11.52
CA VAL A 122 3.32 16.97 -10.75
C VAL A 122 3.17 15.52 -11.20
N PHE A 123 4.13 14.66 -10.85
CA PHE A 123 4.05 13.21 -11.07
C PHE A 123 4.01 12.51 -9.73
N VAL A 124 3.05 11.63 -9.50
CA VAL A 124 2.89 10.94 -8.21
C VAL A 124 2.94 9.44 -8.39
N GLN A 125 3.54 8.73 -7.45
CA GLN A 125 3.53 7.27 -7.43
C GLN A 125 2.12 6.76 -7.13
N LEU A 126 1.65 5.77 -7.89
CA LEU A 126 0.42 5.05 -7.57
C LEU A 126 0.67 4.03 -6.46
N ASP A 127 -0.05 4.14 -5.36
CA ASP A 127 0.17 3.32 -4.18
C ASP A 127 -1.14 2.76 -3.61
N THR A 128 -1.45 1.49 -3.88
CA THR A 128 -2.60 0.79 -3.27
C THR A 128 -2.32 0.32 -1.83
N GLY A 129 -1.08 0.43 -1.34
CA GLY A 129 -0.72 0.13 0.05
C GLY A 129 -1.04 1.26 1.05
N SER A 130 -1.23 2.49 0.57
CA SER A 130 -1.60 3.66 1.37
C SER A 130 -2.85 4.39 0.82
N SER A 131 -3.35 5.40 1.55
CA SER A 131 -4.63 6.07 1.24
C SER A 131 -4.55 7.60 1.13
N ASP A 132 -3.38 8.19 1.36
CA ASP A 132 -3.21 9.64 1.35
C ASP A 132 -2.60 10.10 0.04
N LEU A 133 -3.11 11.21 -0.48
CA LEU A 133 -2.40 12.00 -1.48
C LEU A 133 -1.51 13.00 -0.74
N TRP A 134 -0.21 12.94 -1.00
CA TRP A 134 0.71 13.99 -0.57
C TRP A 134 1.62 14.43 -1.69
N ILE A 135 1.96 15.72 -1.69
CA ILE A 135 2.71 16.39 -2.74
C ILE A 135 3.78 17.26 -2.11
N THR A 136 4.99 17.23 -2.67
CA THR A 136 6.12 18.04 -2.22
C THR A 136 5.89 19.53 -2.48
N SER A 137 5.99 20.34 -1.43
CA SER A 137 5.95 21.80 -1.51
C SER A 137 7.25 22.37 -2.07
N SER A 138 7.17 23.55 -2.70
CA SER A 138 8.34 24.41 -2.95
C SER A 138 9.10 24.74 -1.66
N ASP A 139 8.41 24.74 -0.51
CA ASP A 139 8.98 25.00 0.82
C ASP A 139 9.67 23.77 1.43
N CYS A 140 9.73 22.64 0.72
CA CYS A 140 10.39 21.46 1.25
C CYS A 140 11.91 21.63 1.35
N THR A 141 12.45 21.41 2.55
CA THR A 141 13.86 21.71 2.90
C THR A 141 14.75 20.48 3.03
N THR A 142 14.19 19.27 3.03
CA THR A 142 15.01 18.05 3.07
C THR A 142 15.77 17.83 1.77
N ARG A 143 16.97 17.23 1.85
CA ARG A 143 17.85 16.93 0.70
C ARG A 143 17.13 16.28 -0.50
N GLN A 144 16.09 15.50 -0.23
CA GLN A 144 15.33 14.77 -1.24
C GLN A 144 14.52 15.71 -2.14
N CYS A 145 14.18 16.89 -1.62
CA CYS A 145 13.44 17.96 -2.29
C CYS A 145 14.33 18.94 -3.05
N GLU A 146 15.65 18.92 -2.82
CA GLU A 146 16.62 19.80 -3.50
C GLU A 146 16.94 19.35 -4.93
N ASN A 147 16.47 18.17 -5.33
CA ASN A 147 16.76 17.61 -6.65
C ASN A 147 15.88 18.24 -7.74
N ASP A 148 16.49 18.80 -8.79
CA ASP A 148 15.81 19.45 -9.92
C ASP A 148 14.86 18.52 -10.72
N ARG A 149 14.93 17.20 -10.50
CA ARG A 149 14.00 16.22 -11.10
C ARG A 149 12.66 16.15 -10.38
N VAL A 150 12.53 16.77 -9.22
CA VAL A 150 11.30 16.78 -8.42
C VAL A 150 10.50 18.03 -8.79
N LEU A 151 9.33 17.84 -9.43
CA LEU A 151 8.40 18.94 -9.65
C LEU A 151 7.72 19.26 -8.31
N LYS A 152 7.89 20.48 -7.83
CA LYS A 152 7.33 20.90 -6.53
C LYS A 152 6.09 21.76 -6.77
N PHE A 153 5.09 21.60 -5.90
CA PHE A 153 3.92 22.46 -5.91
C PHE A 153 4.24 23.77 -5.18
N ASP A 154 4.06 24.90 -5.85
CA ASP A 154 4.23 26.23 -5.29
C ASP A 154 2.87 26.75 -4.78
N PRO A 155 2.65 26.77 -3.46
CA PRO A 155 1.37 27.20 -2.90
C PRO A 155 1.07 28.68 -3.17
N LEU A 156 2.09 29.53 -3.35
CA LEU A 156 1.90 30.97 -3.59
C LEU A 156 1.40 31.27 -5.00
N ARG A 157 1.58 30.33 -5.93
CA ARG A 157 1.08 30.47 -7.30
C ARG A 157 -0.37 30.02 -7.45
N SER A 158 -0.89 29.20 -6.54
CA SER A 158 -2.26 28.68 -6.68
C SER A 158 -3.30 29.70 -6.23
N SER A 159 -4.23 30.05 -7.14
CA SER A 159 -5.38 30.91 -6.83
C SER A 159 -6.54 30.17 -6.14
N SER A 160 -6.54 28.83 -6.16
CA SER A 160 -7.61 27.97 -5.62
C SER A 160 -7.21 27.19 -4.36
N LEU A 161 -5.97 27.37 -3.89
CA LEU A 161 -5.48 26.74 -2.67
C LEU A 161 -6.19 27.31 -1.45
N GLN A 162 -6.83 26.43 -0.70
CA GLN A 162 -7.38 26.70 0.62
C GLN A 162 -6.49 26.04 1.68
N LYS A 163 -5.98 26.83 2.62
CA LYS A 163 -5.37 26.29 3.84
C LYS A 163 -6.47 25.67 4.71
N ILE A 164 -6.23 24.47 5.24
CA ILE A 164 -7.18 23.82 6.15
C ILE A 164 -6.76 24.13 7.58
N GLU A 165 -7.58 24.96 8.23
CA GLU A 165 -7.36 25.41 9.59
C GLU A 165 -8.59 25.12 10.44
N VAL A 166 -8.35 24.77 11.71
CA VAL A 166 -9.37 24.48 12.71
C VAL A 166 -9.06 25.24 13.99
N ASP A 167 -10.01 25.31 14.91
CA ASP A 167 -9.80 25.90 16.22
C ASP A 167 -8.61 25.25 16.95
N ALA A 168 -7.61 26.06 17.33
CA ALA A 168 -6.36 25.58 17.91
C ALA A 168 -6.58 24.77 19.20
N GLY A 169 -7.60 25.14 20.00
CA GLY A 169 -7.97 24.42 21.22
C GLY A 169 -8.71 23.09 20.99
N ALA A 170 -9.21 22.85 19.77
CA ALA A 170 -9.85 21.61 19.37
C ALA A 170 -8.91 20.68 18.59
N ARG A 171 -7.87 21.22 17.94
CA ARG A 171 -6.95 20.50 17.04
C ARG A 171 -6.33 19.24 17.68
N LEU A 172 -6.37 18.14 16.94
CA LEU A 172 -5.70 16.90 17.32
C LEU A 172 -4.32 16.79 16.69
N ASN A 173 -3.40 16.16 17.42
CA ASN A 173 -2.10 15.79 16.90
C ASN A 173 -2.13 14.31 16.50
N LEU A 174 -2.74 14.04 15.34
CA LEU A 174 -2.75 12.69 14.76
C LEU A 174 -1.49 12.51 13.92
N THR A 175 -0.62 11.62 14.37
CA THR A 175 0.44 11.05 13.52
C THR A 175 -0.07 9.74 12.95
N ALA A 176 0.17 9.43 11.68
CA ALA A 176 0.02 8.07 11.22
C ALA A 176 1.38 7.45 10.93
N SER A 177 1.62 6.27 11.47
CA SER A 177 2.18 5.22 10.62
C SER A 177 1.01 4.45 10.04
N SER A 178 1.17 3.85 8.86
CA SER A 178 0.13 3.05 8.19
C SER A 178 -0.63 2.19 9.20
N PHE A 179 0.07 1.54 10.14
CA PHE A 179 -0.39 1.21 11.50
C PHE A 179 0.81 1.23 12.46
N GLY A 180 0.62 1.64 13.72
CA GLY A 180 1.67 1.62 14.75
C GLY A 180 1.28 2.40 16.01
N GLY A 181 1.73 1.93 17.17
CA GLY A 181 1.30 2.38 18.51
C GLY A 181 1.58 3.84 18.88
N ASN A 182 2.11 4.65 17.96
CA ASN A 182 2.26 6.11 18.09
C ASN A 182 1.13 6.90 17.39
N ALA A 183 0.13 6.23 16.80
CA ALA A 183 -1.00 6.90 16.14
C ALA A 183 -1.95 7.63 17.11
N THR A 184 -1.71 7.50 18.41
CA THR A 184 -2.44 8.20 19.45
C THR A 184 -1.42 8.80 20.43
N ASN A 185 -0.79 9.91 20.05
CA ASN A 185 -0.35 10.82 21.09
C ASN A 185 -1.62 11.41 21.69
N SER A 186 -2.12 10.73 22.73
CA SER A 186 -3.05 11.31 23.70
C SER A 186 -2.50 12.69 24.01
N THR A 187 -3.24 13.75 23.69
CA THR A 187 -2.95 15.05 24.26
C THR A 187 -2.98 14.86 25.77
N SER A 188 -1.80 14.86 26.40
CA SER A 188 -1.60 14.86 27.85
C SER A 188 -2.00 16.23 28.43
N GLY A 189 -3.20 16.69 28.08
CA GLY A 189 -3.83 17.90 28.55
C GLY A 189 -5.13 17.50 29.23
N SER A 190 -5.14 17.58 30.57
CA SER A 190 -6.33 17.54 31.39
C SER A 190 -7.27 18.68 30.99
N LEU A 191 -8.10 18.48 29.96
CA LEU A 191 -9.11 19.44 29.55
C LEU A 191 -10.45 18.70 29.40
N SER A 192 -11.34 18.93 30.37
CA SER A 192 -12.69 18.40 30.46
C SER A 192 -13.51 18.67 29.18
N GLY A 193 -14.14 17.63 28.64
CA GLY A 193 -14.95 17.65 27.42
C GLY A 193 -14.58 16.50 26.49
N ASP A 194 -15.57 15.94 25.81
CA ASP A 194 -15.43 14.88 24.82
C ASP A 194 -14.70 15.36 23.55
N GLY A 195 -13.77 14.55 23.06
CA GLY A 195 -12.90 14.91 21.93
C GLY A 195 -13.61 15.03 20.58
N PHE A 196 -14.91 14.73 20.47
CA PHE A 196 -15.69 14.81 19.24
C PHE A 196 -16.62 16.05 19.22
N GLU A 197 -17.43 16.32 20.26
CA GLU A 197 -18.23 17.57 20.32
C GLU A 197 -17.31 18.80 20.32
N ARG A 198 -16.10 18.71 20.89
CA ARG A 198 -15.11 19.80 20.80
C ARG A 198 -14.68 20.11 19.36
N ARG A 199 -14.62 19.12 18.45
CA ARG A 199 -14.30 19.37 17.03
C ARG A 199 -15.44 20.09 16.32
N GLN A 200 -16.67 19.83 16.75
CA GLN A 200 -17.87 20.48 16.22
C GLN A 200 -18.07 21.90 16.77
N SER A 201 -17.46 22.23 17.91
CA SER A 201 -17.45 23.58 18.45
C SER A 201 -16.65 24.51 17.54
N SER A 202 -17.34 25.42 16.85
CA SER A 202 -16.72 26.56 16.17
C SER A 202 -16.66 27.76 17.12
N SER A 203 -15.47 28.18 17.49
CA SER A 203 -15.20 29.42 18.22
C SER A 203 -14.55 30.47 17.31
N GLU A 204 -14.64 31.74 17.68
CA GLU A 204 -13.85 32.83 17.06
C GLU A 204 -12.38 32.83 17.53
N GLY A 205 -11.90 31.71 18.07
CA GLY A 205 -10.56 31.57 18.63
C GLY A 205 -9.45 31.51 17.58
N GLU A 206 -8.21 31.37 18.07
CA GLU A 206 -7.04 31.18 17.23
C GLU A 206 -7.20 29.95 16.33
N LYS A 207 -6.93 30.12 15.04
CA LYS A 207 -6.96 29.06 14.04
C LYS A 207 -5.58 28.43 13.91
N ALA A 208 -5.53 27.12 13.70
CA ALA A 208 -4.29 26.37 13.52
C ALA A 208 -4.40 25.40 12.33
N GLU A 209 -3.32 25.33 11.55
CA GLU A 209 -3.16 24.36 10.45
C GLU A 209 -3.17 22.92 11.00
N ILE A 210 -3.70 21.98 10.22
CA ILE A 210 -3.69 20.55 10.58
C ILE A 210 -2.36 19.92 10.16
N PRO A 211 -1.55 19.39 11.09
CA PRO A 211 -0.30 18.74 10.75
C PRO A 211 -0.55 17.39 10.07
N PHE A 212 0.36 16.99 9.19
CA PHE A 212 0.37 15.68 8.54
C PHE A 212 1.72 15.01 8.72
N SER A 213 1.70 13.72 9.04
CA SER A 213 2.87 12.84 9.04
C SER A 213 2.45 11.43 8.65
N ILE A 214 3.20 10.81 7.73
CA ILE A 214 3.05 9.43 7.30
C ILE A 214 4.40 8.70 7.30
N TYR A 215 4.40 7.42 7.67
CA TYR A 215 5.54 6.51 7.61
C TYR A 215 5.19 5.25 6.80
N TYR A 216 6.12 4.81 5.97
CA TYR A 216 6.02 3.60 5.15
C TYR A 216 6.84 2.45 5.72
N ASP A 217 6.55 1.22 5.28
CA ASP A 217 7.20 -0.01 5.76
C ASP A 217 8.70 -0.07 5.44
N ASP A 218 9.13 0.63 4.40
CA ASP A 218 10.55 0.79 4.04
C ASP A 218 11.28 1.84 4.89
N THR A 219 10.63 2.31 5.97
CA THR A 219 11.10 3.34 6.92
C THR A 219 11.16 4.76 6.35
N THR A 220 10.69 4.97 5.12
CA THR A 220 10.56 6.31 4.59
C THR A 220 9.36 7.04 5.22
N PHE A 221 9.38 8.38 5.17
CA PHE A 221 8.36 9.22 5.76
C PHE A 221 8.14 10.50 4.94
N ALA A 222 6.99 11.12 5.14
CA ALA A 222 6.70 12.48 4.70
C ALA A 222 5.93 13.24 5.78
N SER A 223 6.23 14.52 5.97
CA SER A 223 5.54 15.40 6.92
C SER A 223 5.26 16.77 6.33
N GLY A 224 4.21 17.42 6.81
CA GLY A 224 3.75 18.71 6.32
C GLY A 224 2.44 19.15 6.94
N ILE A 225 1.58 19.78 6.12
CA ILE A 225 0.26 20.28 6.53
C ILE A 225 -0.83 19.80 5.57
N VAL A 226 -2.07 19.78 6.04
CA VAL A 226 -3.24 19.50 5.19
C VAL A 226 -3.72 20.79 4.52
N VAL A 227 -3.94 20.73 3.21
CA VAL A 227 -4.48 21.81 2.38
C VAL A 227 -5.56 21.26 1.45
N ALA A 228 -6.36 22.11 0.82
CA ALA A 228 -7.27 21.73 -0.24
C ALA A 228 -7.01 22.56 -1.50
N ASP A 229 -7.13 21.93 -2.67
CA ASP A 229 -7.04 22.63 -3.95
C ASP A 229 -7.83 21.85 -5.02
N ASN A 230 -7.97 22.41 -6.20
CA ASN A 230 -8.51 21.70 -7.35
C ASN A 230 -7.44 20.75 -7.89
N ILE A 231 -7.77 19.46 -7.95
CA ILE A 231 -6.88 18.42 -8.46
C ILE A 231 -7.57 17.74 -9.63
N SER A 232 -6.80 17.43 -10.68
CA SER A 232 -7.29 16.70 -11.84
C SER A 232 -6.32 15.63 -12.32
N ILE A 233 -6.89 14.52 -12.75
CA ILE A 233 -6.23 13.42 -13.45
C ILE A 233 -6.90 13.28 -14.83
N SER A 234 -6.11 13.44 -15.90
CA SER A 234 -6.65 13.74 -17.23
C SER A 234 -7.56 14.98 -17.18
N ASP A 235 -8.86 14.80 -17.41
CA ASP A 235 -9.93 15.78 -17.44
C ASP A 235 -10.99 15.48 -16.37
N LEU A 236 -10.75 14.47 -15.52
CA LEU A 236 -11.50 14.27 -14.29
C LEU A 236 -10.94 15.21 -13.22
N SER A 237 -11.82 16.01 -12.61
CA SER A 237 -11.42 17.00 -11.63
C SER A 237 -12.24 16.90 -10.36
N VAL A 238 -11.56 17.02 -9.22
CA VAL A 238 -12.18 17.17 -7.92
C VAL A 238 -11.84 18.57 -7.39
N PRO A 239 -12.82 19.48 -7.31
CA PRO A 239 -12.58 20.79 -6.71
C PRO A 239 -12.44 20.65 -5.20
N GLN A 240 -11.58 21.48 -4.60
CA GLN A 240 -11.35 21.52 -3.15
C GLN A 240 -11.04 20.13 -2.55
N GLN A 241 -10.24 19.34 -3.27
CA GLN A 241 -9.73 18.06 -2.79
C GLN A 241 -8.66 18.30 -1.74
N VAL A 242 -8.80 17.68 -0.57
CA VAL A 242 -7.76 17.70 0.46
C VAL A 242 -6.56 16.85 0.06
N PHE A 243 -5.36 17.30 0.40
CA PHE A 243 -4.12 16.56 0.29
C PHE A 243 -3.10 17.11 1.29
N ALA A 244 -2.01 16.36 1.52
CA ALA A 244 -0.93 16.84 2.36
C ALA A 244 0.16 17.55 1.52
N LEU A 245 0.50 18.77 1.93
CA LEU A 245 1.57 19.56 1.34
C LEU A 245 2.85 19.41 2.18
N ILE A 246 3.84 18.73 1.61
CA ILE A 246 5.00 18.19 2.34
C ILE A 246 6.16 19.17 2.38
N ASN A 247 6.72 19.38 3.57
CA ASN A 247 7.90 20.22 3.82
C ASN A 247 9.15 19.41 4.18
N ALA A 248 9.01 18.13 4.54
CA ALA A 248 10.13 17.25 4.84
C ALA A 248 9.81 15.79 4.48
N THR A 249 10.76 15.12 3.83
CA THR A 249 10.66 13.70 3.50
C THR A 249 12.05 13.08 3.26
N ASN A 250 12.17 11.77 3.49
CA ASN A 250 13.33 10.98 3.07
C ASN A 250 13.03 10.02 1.91
N VAL A 251 11.81 10.03 1.34
CA VAL A 251 11.42 9.27 0.15
C VAL A 251 12.31 9.65 -1.03
N THR A 252 12.73 8.69 -1.84
CA THR A 252 13.70 8.88 -2.94
C THR A 252 13.12 9.55 -4.20
N LEU A 253 12.48 10.71 -4.01
CA LEU A 253 11.75 11.48 -5.02
C LEU A 253 12.49 11.61 -6.36
N GLY A 254 13.69 12.23 -6.36
CA GLY A 254 14.43 12.52 -7.59
C GLY A 254 14.95 11.29 -8.34
N THR A 255 15.15 10.17 -7.65
CA THR A 255 15.54 8.89 -8.28
C THR A 255 14.34 8.22 -8.93
N GLN A 256 13.18 8.33 -8.30
CA GLN A 256 11.90 7.80 -8.79
C GLN A 256 11.19 8.76 -9.76
N GLY A 257 11.64 10.01 -9.89
CA GLY A 257 11.01 11.02 -10.76
C GLY A 257 9.60 11.40 -10.32
N ILE A 258 9.33 11.28 -9.02
CA ILE A 258 8.03 11.59 -8.42
C ILE A 258 8.14 12.84 -7.54
N SER A 259 6.99 13.44 -7.32
CA SER A 259 6.72 14.65 -6.55
C SER A 259 5.85 14.37 -5.34
N GLY A 260 5.50 13.10 -5.11
CA GLY A 260 4.46 12.71 -4.18
C GLY A 260 4.02 11.27 -4.35
N VAL A 261 3.11 10.86 -3.48
CA VAL A 261 2.42 9.57 -3.55
C VAL A 261 0.92 9.83 -3.62
N LEU A 262 0.25 9.11 -4.51
CA LEU A 262 -1.19 9.02 -4.58
C LEU A 262 -1.62 7.68 -3.98
N GLY A 263 -2.01 7.73 -2.71
CA GLY A 263 -2.67 6.61 -2.04
C GLY A 263 -4.01 6.29 -2.68
N LEU A 264 -4.24 5.01 -2.95
CA LEU A 264 -5.43 4.46 -3.61
C LEU A 264 -6.25 3.56 -2.67
N GLY A 265 -5.90 3.53 -1.38
CA GLY A 265 -6.60 2.81 -0.33
C GLY A 265 -7.90 3.47 0.14
N PHE A 266 -8.34 3.11 1.35
CA PHE A 266 -9.65 3.49 1.88
C PHE A 266 -9.57 4.68 2.84
N PRO A 267 -10.67 5.44 3.02
CA PRO A 267 -10.70 6.59 3.94
C PRO A 267 -10.22 6.30 5.36
N ARG A 268 -10.53 5.12 5.93
CA ARG A 268 -10.05 4.74 7.27
C ARG A 268 -8.54 4.49 7.34
N GLY A 269 -7.88 4.24 6.20
CA GLY A 269 -6.44 4.18 6.08
C GLY A 269 -5.76 5.53 5.83
N SER A 270 -6.53 6.62 5.67
CA SER A 270 -6.00 7.96 5.37
C SER A 270 -5.77 8.77 6.65
N VAL A 271 -4.56 9.29 6.82
CA VAL A 271 -4.25 10.27 7.88
C VAL A 271 -5.14 11.50 7.73
N VAL A 272 -5.28 11.97 6.48
CA VAL A 272 -6.03 13.19 6.17
C VAL A 272 -7.51 13.02 6.51
N SER A 273 -8.18 11.97 6.02
CA SER A 273 -9.60 11.75 6.31
C SER A 273 -9.86 11.64 7.82
N ARG A 274 -9.01 10.92 8.56
CA ARG A 274 -9.14 10.77 10.02
C ARG A 274 -8.90 12.07 10.79
N SER A 275 -7.96 12.89 10.32
CA SER A 275 -7.65 14.19 10.94
C SER A 275 -8.77 15.21 10.77
N LEU A 276 -9.63 15.02 9.77
CA LEU A 276 -10.71 15.93 9.44
C LEU A 276 -12.07 15.54 10.03
N LEU A 277 -12.18 14.33 10.61
CA LEU A 277 -13.43 13.87 11.23
C LEU A 277 -13.88 14.83 12.34
N GLY A 278 -15.10 15.35 12.20
CA GLY A 278 -15.73 16.26 13.17
C GLY A 278 -15.45 17.74 12.94
N TYR A 279 -14.63 18.10 11.94
CA TYR A 279 -14.31 19.49 11.59
C TYR A 279 -15.09 20.03 10.38
N GLU A 280 -16.08 19.28 9.88
CA GLU A 280 -16.79 19.59 8.63
C GLU A 280 -17.44 20.99 8.65
N ALA A 281 -17.94 21.43 9.81
CA ALA A 281 -18.50 22.76 10.00
C ALA A 281 -17.45 23.89 9.95
N GLN A 282 -16.19 23.60 10.29
CA GLN A 282 -15.09 24.57 10.32
C GLN A 282 -14.40 24.71 8.97
N ILE A 283 -14.20 23.59 8.25
CA ILE A 283 -13.42 23.56 7.00
C ILE A 283 -14.25 23.92 5.77
N GLY A 284 -15.59 23.90 5.89
CA GLY A 284 -16.53 24.24 4.83
C GLY A 284 -17.04 23.04 4.04
N SER A 285 -18.32 23.07 3.70
CA SER A 285 -19.03 21.95 3.03
C SER A 285 -18.57 21.64 1.61
N GLY A 286 -17.79 22.55 0.99
CA GLY A 286 -17.21 22.35 -0.34
C GLY A 286 -16.01 21.41 -0.36
N VAL A 287 -15.30 21.29 0.76
CA VAL A 287 -14.04 20.54 0.89
C VAL A 287 -14.30 19.03 0.81
N LYS A 288 -13.54 18.33 -0.04
CA LYS A 288 -13.63 16.87 -0.20
C LYS A 288 -12.60 16.21 0.68
N THR A 289 -13.06 15.53 1.74
CA THR A 289 -12.21 14.95 2.80
C THR A 289 -11.83 13.49 2.57
N LEU A 290 -12.42 12.84 1.56
CA LEU A 290 -12.09 11.47 1.15
C LEU A 290 -10.81 11.44 0.30
N PRO A 291 -10.10 10.30 0.21
CA PRO A 291 -8.98 10.13 -0.71
C PRO A 291 -9.37 10.53 -2.13
N LEU A 292 -8.44 11.17 -2.86
CA LEU A 292 -8.70 11.72 -4.21
C LEU A 292 -9.42 10.70 -5.11
N MET A 293 -8.97 9.45 -5.08
CA MET A 293 -9.53 8.42 -5.93
C MET A 293 -10.97 8.04 -5.56
N THR A 294 -11.30 8.05 -4.27
CA THR A 294 -12.68 7.86 -3.81
C THR A 294 -13.54 9.04 -4.24
N SER A 295 -13.06 10.27 -4.05
CA SER A 295 -13.76 11.49 -4.46
C SER A 295 -14.05 11.50 -5.97
N LEU A 296 -13.06 11.12 -6.80
CA LEU A 296 -13.23 10.99 -8.25
C LEU A 296 -14.35 10.00 -8.58
N LEU A 297 -14.21 8.74 -8.15
CA LEU A 297 -15.14 7.66 -8.49
C LEU A 297 -16.57 7.89 -7.95
N GLN A 298 -16.73 8.67 -6.88
CA GLN A 298 -18.06 9.05 -6.37
C GLN A 298 -18.76 10.12 -7.20
N THR A 299 -18.02 11.01 -7.87
CA THR A 299 -18.56 12.30 -8.35
C THR A 299 -18.52 12.49 -9.86
N SER A 300 -17.72 11.71 -10.59
CA SER A 300 -17.48 11.96 -12.02
C SER A 300 -18.50 11.33 -12.97
N GLY A 301 -19.55 10.65 -12.50
CA GLY A 301 -20.54 10.04 -13.40
C GLY A 301 -19.94 8.96 -14.31
N GLU A 302 -18.98 8.20 -13.76
CA GLU A 302 -18.32 7.07 -14.41
C GLU A 302 -19.29 5.94 -14.75
N SER A 303 -18.86 5.02 -15.61
CA SER A 303 -19.62 3.80 -15.87
C SER A 303 -19.71 2.90 -14.63
N TYR A 304 -18.64 2.82 -13.84
CA TYR A 304 -18.58 2.04 -12.60
C TYR A 304 -17.52 2.58 -11.63
N PRO A 305 -17.71 2.49 -10.31
CA PRO A 305 -16.73 2.98 -9.33
C PRO A 305 -15.56 2.01 -9.14
N LEU A 306 -14.72 1.91 -10.17
CA LEU A 306 -13.53 1.07 -10.17
C LEU A 306 -12.35 1.73 -10.88
N PHE A 307 -11.18 1.16 -10.65
CA PHE A 307 -9.99 1.42 -11.45
C PHE A 307 -9.24 0.14 -11.76
N GLY A 308 -8.48 0.15 -12.85
CA GLY A 308 -7.69 -0.99 -13.27
C GLY A 308 -6.22 -0.64 -13.38
N LEU A 309 -5.34 -1.56 -13.02
CA LEU A 309 -3.90 -1.45 -13.18
C LEU A 309 -3.37 -2.57 -14.07
N TYR A 310 -2.79 -2.17 -15.20
CA TYR A 310 -1.99 -3.03 -16.08
C TYR A 310 -0.54 -2.58 -16.02
N LEU A 311 0.32 -3.38 -15.38
CA LEU A 311 1.72 -3.02 -15.15
C LEU A 311 2.67 -3.87 -16.01
N THR A 312 3.76 -3.26 -16.49
CA THR A 312 4.83 -3.92 -17.25
C THR A 312 6.18 -3.47 -16.72
N ARG A 313 7.28 -4.15 -17.07
CA ARG A 313 8.63 -3.78 -16.60
C ARG A 313 9.14 -2.42 -17.07
N THR A 314 8.42 -1.72 -17.94
CA THR A 314 8.87 -0.43 -18.53
C THR A 314 7.81 0.67 -18.48
N SER A 315 6.54 0.33 -18.23
CA SER A 315 5.40 1.26 -18.27
C SER A 315 4.14 0.59 -17.71
N GLY A 316 3.00 1.25 -17.79
CA GLY A 316 1.71 0.61 -17.54
C GLY A 316 0.54 1.42 -18.06
N ARG A 317 -0.67 0.98 -17.71
CA ARG A 317 -1.91 1.74 -17.87
C ARG A 317 -2.73 1.65 -16.59
N ALA A 318 -3.26 2.79 -16.17
CA ALA A 318 -4.33 2.87 -15.21
C ALA A 318 -5.63 3.20 -15.94
N THR A 319 -6.74 2.61 -15.52
CA THR A 319 -8.08 2.98 -15.99
C THR A 319 -8.93 3.45 -14.83
N PHE A 320 -9.83 4.39 -15.08
CA PHE A 320 -10.71 5.00 -14.09
C PHE A 320 -12.13 4.94 -14.64
N GLY A 321 -13.09 4.47 -13.86
CA GLY A 321 -14.50 4.39 -14.27
C GLY A 321 -14.88 3.15 -15.07
N ALA A 322 -13.90 2.50 -15.71
CA ALA A 322 -14.10 1.27 -16.48
C ALA A 322 -12.84 0.39 -16.49
N VAL A 323 -13.02 -0.87 -16.88
CA VAL A 323 -11.91 -1.80 -17.13
C VAL A 323 -11.20 -1.45 -18.44
N ASP A 324 -9.95 -1.89 -18.58
CA ASP A 324 -9.12 -1.62 -19.75
C ASP A 324 -9.67 -2.35 -21.00
N PRO A 325 -10.21 -1.62 -22.00
CA PRO A 325 -10.80 -2.23 -23.19
C PRO A 325 -9.78 -2.92 -24.09
N PHE A 326 -8.47 -2.68 -23.90
CA PHE A 326 -7.43 -3.36 -24.65
C PHE A 326 -7.01 -4.68 -24.01
N ILE A 327 -7.30 -4.87 -22.71
CA ILE A 327 -7.08 -6.12 -22.00
C ILE A 327 -8.35 -6.97 -22.02
N LEU A 328 -9.51 -6.34 -21.83
CA LEU A 328 -10.81 -7.00 -21.77
C LEU A 328 -11.80 -6.44 -22.82
N PRO A 329 -11.50 -6.59 -24.13
CA PRO A 329 -12.31 -6.00 -25.20
C PRO A 329 -13.74 -6.55 -25.25
N THR A 330 -13.93 -7.84 -24.98
CA THR A 330 -15.23 -8.51 -25.09
C THR A 330 -15.93 -8.69 -23.76
N ALA A 331 -17.26 -8.84 -23.80
CA ALA A 331 -18.03 -9.20 -22.60
C ALA A 331 -17.63 -10.58 -22.06
N GLN A 332 -17.20 -11.50 -22.92
CA GLN A 332 -16.74 -12.82 -22.51
C GLN A 332 -15.44 -12.73 -21.69
N GLU A 333 -14.45 -11.97 -22.14
CA GLU A 333 -13.18 -11.78 -21.41
C GLU A 333 -13.38 -11.02 -20.11
N ARG A 334 -14.27 -10.01 -20.08
CA ARG A 334 -14.71 -9.39 -18.83
C ARG A 334 -15.32 -10.41 -17.87
N GLY A 335 -15.89 -11.49 -18.41
CA GLY A 335 -16.42 -12.62 -17.66
C GLY A 335 -15.38 -13.63 -17.21
N TRP A 336 -14.10 -13.39 -17.44
CA TRP A 336 -13.03 -14.22 -16.91
C TRP A 336 -12.31 -13.54 -15.74
N VAL A 337 -12.69 -12.31 -15.40
CA VAL A 337 -12.20 -11.65 -14.19
C VAL A 337 -12.77 -12.37 -12.97
N GLU A 338 -11.88 -12.89 -12.13
CA GLU A 338 -12.25 -13.48 -10.84
C GLU A 338 -12.27 -12.39 -9.77
N TRP A 339 -13.40 -12.22 -9.09
CA TRP A 339 -13.62 -11.18 -8.10
C TRP A 339 -13.55 -11.72 -6.68
N TYR A 340 -12.88 -10.96 -5.82
CA TYR A 340 -12.63 -11.29 -4.43
C TYR A 340 -13.06 -10.13 -3.54
N ASP A 341 -13.80 -10.42 -2.48
CA ASP A 341 -14.17 -9.42 -1.49
C ASP A 341 -12.94 -8.97 -0.69
N VAL A 342 -12.78 -7.65 -0.55
CA VAL A 342 -11.73 -7.07 0.28
C VAL A 342 -11.99 -7.43 1.75
N TYR A 343 -10.93 -7.65 2.50
CA TYR A 343 -11.00 -7.99 3.92
C TYR A 343 -11.37 -6.75 4.77
N PRO A 344 -12.46 -6.78 5.56
CA PRO A 344 -12.78 -5.71 6.51
C PRO A 344 -11.94 -5.85 7.78
N PHE A 345 -11.56 -4.73 8.40
CA PHE A 345 -10.77 -4.72 9.63
C PHE A 345 -11.65 -4.42 10.86
N PRO A 346 -11.39 -5.09 12.01
CA PRO A 346 -12.11 -4.81 13.25
C PRO A 346 -11.98 -3.34 13.68
N SER A 347 -12.95 -2.88 14.47
CA SER A 347 -13.05 -1.48 14.87
C SER A 347 -13.26 -1.27 16.35
N GLY A 348 -12.82 -0.09 16.80
CA GLY A 348 -12.87 0.33 18.18
C GLY A 348 -11.83 -0.34 19.07
N ASP A 349 -11.72 0.21 20.27
CA ASP A 349 -11.01 -0.35 21.41
C ASP A 349 -11.96 -0.27 22.60
N THR A 350 -12.32 -1.43 23.15
CA THR A 350 -13.21 -1.54 24.31
C THR A 350 -12.63 -0.91 25.58
N ALA A 351 -11.33 -0.62 25.62
CA ALA A 351 -10.68 0.09 26.71
C ALA A 351 -10.77 1.63 26.58
N LEU A 352 -11.22 2.16 25.45
CA LEU A 352 -11.31 3.61 25.20
C LEU A 352 -12.76 4.14 25.28
N PRO A 353 -12.96 5.43 25.58
CA PRO A 353 -14.29 6.06 25.57
C PRO A 353 -14.99 6.04 24.21
N ALA A 354 -16.32 6.16 24.19
CA ALA A 354 -17.13 6.03 22.97
C ALA A 354 -16.80 7.09 21.91
N ASN A 355 -16.45 8.28 22.36
CA ASN A 355 -16.09 9.44 21.54
C ASN A 355 -14.62 9.46 21.13
N ASP A 356 -13.82 8.45 21.49
CA ASP A 356 -12.45 8.34 21.04
C ASP A 356 -12.39 8.14 19.52
N THR A 357 -11.39 8.74 18.87
CA THR A 357 -11.18 8.65 17.42
C THR A 357 -11.20 7.19 16.93
N LEU A 358 -10.54 6.28 17.65
CA LEU A 358 -10.50 4.86 17.26
C LEU A 358 -11.87 4.18 17.33
N ASN A 359 -12.77 4.66 18.19
CA ASN A 359 -14.13 4.14 18.38
C ASN A 359 -15.15 4.72 17.40
N ILE A 360 -14.85 5.86 16.76
CA ILE A 360 -15.73 6.48 15.75
C ILE A 360 -15.25 6.29 14.31
N ASP A 361 -13.95 6.03 14.10
CA ASP A 361 -13.32 5.94 12.76
C ASP A 361 -14.07 4.98 11.83
N ALA A 362 -14.41 3.77 12.29
CA ALA A 362 -15.08 2.80 11.43
C ALA A 362 -16.55 3.15 11.14
N GLN A 363 -17.22 3.82 12.08
CA GLN A 363 -18.58 4.30 11.87
C GLN A 363 -18.60 5.44 10.84
N ALA A 364 -17.61 6.31 10.84
CA ALA A 364 -17.54 7.47 9.95
C ALA A 364 -16.89 7.16 8.60
N LEU A 365 -15.86 6.30 8.59
CA LEU A 365 -14.97 6.04 7.44
C LEU A 365 -15.04 4.59 6.96
N GLY A 366 -16.00 3.79 7.43
CA GLY A 366 -16.20 2.40 7.02
C GLY A 366 -15.17 1.40 7.58
N PRO A 367 -15.39 0.09 7.36
CA PRO A 367 -14.57 -0.95 7.98
C PRO A 367 -13.29 -1.30 7.20
N TYR A 368 -13.15 -0.82 5.96
CA TYR A 368 -12.04 -1.15 5.08
C TYR A 368 -10.89 -0.17 5.26
N VAL A 369 -9.68 -0.69 5.19
CA VAL A 369 -8.46 0.06 5.47
C VAL A 369 -7.47 -0.05 4.31
N GLN A 370 -7.25 -1.27 3.83
CA GLN A 370 -6.29 -1.60 2.77
C GLN A 370 -6.89 -2.63 1.80
N TRP A 371 -6.30 -2.74 0.61
CA TRP A 371 -6.64 -3.73 -0.41
C TRP A 371 -6.10 -5.12 -0.06
N VAL A 372 -6.68 -5.73 0.98
CA VAL A 372 -6.22 -6.99 1.56
C VAL A 372 -7.17 -8.13 1.20
N LEU A 373 -6.61 -9.28 0.85
CA LEU A 373 -7.33 -10.51 0.59
C LEU A 373 -6.82 -11.67 1.47
N PRO A 374 -7.70 -12.61 1.88
CA PRO A 374 -7.26 -13.87 2.48
C PRO A 374 -6.51 -14.75 1.47
N LEU A 375 -5.21 -14.97 1.70
CA LEU A 375 -4.37 -15.84 0.89
C LEU A 375 -4.67 -17.30 1.23
N ARG A 376 -5.30 -18.02 0.29
CA ARG A 376 -5.76 -19.41 0.50
C ARG A 376 -4.69 -20.45 0.18
N ALA A 377 -3.86 -20.17 -0.83
CA ALA A 377 -2.74 -21.04 -1.18
C ALA A 377 -1.60 -20.22 -1.79
N ALA A 378 -0.38 -20.68 -1.55
CA ALA A 378 0.80 -20.27 -2.29
C ALA A 378 1.69 -21.49 -2.47
N GLY A 379 2.57 -21.46 -3.47
CA GLY A 379 3.49 -22.57 -3.70
C GLY A 379 4.34 -22.39 -4.93
N ILE A 380 5.11 -23.41 -5.26
CA ILE A 380 6.01 -23.40 -6.40
C ILE A 380 6.13 -24.78 -7.04
N GLY A 381 6.26 -24.85 -8.36
CA GLY A 381 6.37 -26.12 -9.09
C GLY A 381 5.13 -27.03 -8.92
N GLY A 382 3.96 -26.45 -8.65
CA GLY A 382 2.74 -27.20 -8.32
C GLY A 382 2.70 -27.76 -6.88
N VAL A 383 3.75 -27.58 -6.09
CA VAL A 383 3.81 -28.00 -4.69
C VAL A 383 3.33 -26.87 -3.79
N PRO A 384 2.29 -27.09 -2.94
CA PRO A 384 1.83 -26.08 -2.01
C PRO A 384 2.85 -25.83 -0.90
N ALA A 385 3.00 -24.57 -0.50
CA ALA A 385 3.76 -24.17 0.67
C ALA A 385 2.90 -24.26 1.93
N THR A 386 3.57 -24.37 3.09
CA THR A 386 2.90 -24.23 4.38
C THR A 386 2.66 -22.75 4.64
N LEU A 387 1.40 -22.38 4.86
CA LEU A 387 0.99 -21.02 5.16
C LEU A 387 0.68 -20.87 6.65
N THR A 388 1.33 -19.91 7.32
CA THR A 388 1.23 -19.71 8.76
C THR A 388 0.28 -18.56 9.08
N ARG A 389 -0.68 -18.79 9.99
CA ARG A 389 -1.52 -17.72 10.54
C ARG A 389 -0.76 -16.99 11.64
N THR A 390 -0.35 -15.74 11.39
CA THR A 390 0.33 -14.90 12.39
C THR A 390 -0.53 -14.68 13.63
N TYR A 391 -1.81 -14.38 13.43
CA TYR A 391 -2.77 -14.19 14.52
C TYR A 391 -3.99 -15.07 14.29
N GLN A 392 -4.07 -16.17 15.04
CA GLN A 392 -5.12 -17.19 14.89
C GLN A 392 -6.55 -16.63 15.10
N GLN A 393 -6.66 -15.49 15.80
CA GLN A 393 -7.92 -14.79 16.08
C GLN A 393 -8.36 -13.84 14.94
N VAL A 394 -7.48 -13.54 13.98
CA VAL A 394 -7.70 -12.48 13.00
C VAL A 394 -8.43 -13.01 11.77
N ALA A 395 -7.90 -14.06 11.14
CA ALA A 395 -8.49 -14.65 9.94
C ALA A 395 -8.21 -16.16 9.87
N GLU A 396 -9.08 -16.89 9.17
CA GLU A 396 -8.91 -18.33 8.92
C GLU A 396 -7.76 -18.65 7.94
N SER A 397 -7.19 -17.62 7.30
CA SER A 397 -6.08 -17.73 6.36
C SER A 397 -5.18 -16.49 6.51
N PRO A 398 -3.89 -16.55 6.13
CA PRO A 398 -3.04 -15.36 6.13
C PRO A 398 -3.63 -14.24 5.27
N LEU A 399 -3.32 -13.00 5.62
CA LEU A 399 -3.77 -11.83 4.89
C LEU A 399 -2.66 -11.30 3.97
N ALA A 400 -3.02 -10.95 2.74
CA ALA A 400 -2.12 -10.41 1.74
C ALA A 400 -2.61 -9.06 1.22
N LEU A 401 -1.76 -8.04 1.37
CA LEU A 401 -1.93 -6.72 0.76
C LEU A 401 -1.56 -6.78 -0.72
N ILE A 402 -2.41 -6.22 -1.56
CA ILE A 402 -2.18 -6.05 -2.99
C ILE A 402 -1.65 -4.63 -3.23
N ASP A 403 -0.37 -4.49 -3.56
CA ASP A 403 0.35 -3.22 -3.36
C ASP A 403 1.13 -2.73 -4.59
N SER A 404 0.62 -1.71 -5.29
CA SER A 404 1.36 -1.06 -6.38
C SER A 404 2.52 -0.18 -5.91
N GLY A 405 2.52 0.23 -4.64
CA GLY A 405 3.58 1.00 -3.99
C GLY A 405 4.83 0.18 -3.68
N SER A 406 4.67 -1.14 -3.50
CA SER A 406 5.78 -2.06 -3.22
C SER A 406 6.43 -2.62 -4.48
N SER A 407 7.75 -2.48 -4.57
CA SER A 407 8.58 -3.10 -5.64
C SER A 407 8.90 -4.58 -5.39
N SER A 408 8.32 -5.18 -4.34
CA SER A 408 8.71 -6.48 -3.79
C SER A 408 7.54 -7.45 -3.67
N ILE A 409 7.83 -8.74 -3.48
CA ILE A 409 6.88 -9.65 -2.82
C ILE A 409 7.48 -10.01 -1.48
N ILE A 410 6.70 -9.89 -0.42
CA ILE A 410 7.15 -10.10 0.96
C ILE A 410 6.18 -11.07 1.64
N GLY A 411 6.71 -11.97 2.46
CA GLY A 411 5.90 -12.88 3.26
C GLY A 411 6.57 -13.28 4.58
N PRO A 412 5.84 -13.98 5.47
CA PRO A 412 6.38 -14.44 6.74
C PRO A 412 7.56 -15.40 6.55
N PRO A 413 8.57 -15.42 7.45
CA PRO A 413 9.80 -16.16 7.20
C PRO A 413 9.59 -17.66 6.98
N ALA A 414 8.73 -18.31 7.77
CA ALA A 414 8.45 -19.74 7.65
C ALA A 414 7.77 -20.10 6.32
N ASP A 415 6.85 -19.26 5.85
CA ASP A 415 6.12 -19.51 4.62
C ASP A 415 7.03 -19.32 3.40
N VAL A 416 7.84 -18.25 3.41
CA VAL A 416 8.83 -17.97 2.36
C VAL A 416 9.88 -19.08 2.30
N GLU A 417 10.37 -19.56 3.45
CA GLU A 417 11.26 -20.71 3.52
C GLU A 417 10.62 -21.97 2.93
N SER A 418 9.34 -22.23 3.26
CA SER A 418 8.60 -23.37 2.73
C SER A 418 8.46 -23.32 1.20
N ILE A 419 8.37 -22.14 0.59
CA ILE A 419 8.36 -21.98 -0.87
C ILE A 419 9.75 -22.29 -1.43
N PHE A 420 10.80 -21.61 -0.95
CA PHE A 420 12.14 -21.77 -1.52
C PHE A 420 12.73 -23.16 -1.29
N ALA A 421 12.35 -23.87 -0.23
CA ALA A 421 12.77 -25.24 0.04
C ALA A 421 12.43 -26.23 -1.09
N GLN A 422 11.45 -25.88 -1.94
CA GLN A 422 11.06 -26.71 -3.10
C GLN A 422 11.92 -26.42 -4.34
N ILE A 423 12.65 -25.31 -4.38
CA ILE A 423 13.55 -24.98 -5.49
C ILE A 423 14.92 -25.56 -5.21
N ARG A 424 15.34 -26.51 -6.05
CA ARG A 424 16.66 -27.14 -5.92
C ARG A 424 17.77 -26.09 -5.98
N ASN A 425 18.72 -26.18 -5.04
CA ASN A 425 19.85 -25.26 -4.91
C ASN A 425 19.46 -23.79 -4.63
N SER A 426 18.24 -23.52 -4.18
CA SER A 426 17.94 -22.23 -3.56
C SER A 426 18.69 -22.10 -2.22
N ARG A 427 18.90 -20.86 -1.79
CA ARG A 427 19.47 -20.59 -0.46
C ARG A 427 19.04 -19.23 0.05
N HIS A 428 18.81 -19.16 1.37
CA HIS A 428 18.72 -17.90 2.09
C HIS A 428 20.12 -17.27 2.22
N VAL A 429 20.22 -15.97 1.95
CA VAL A 429 21.50 -15.24 1.89
C VAL A 429 21.58 -14.08 2.89
N GLY A 430 20.68 -14.05 3.87
CA GLY A 430 20.60 -13.01 4.90
C GLY A 430 19.63 -11.89 4.55
N GLY A 431 19.22 -11.13 5.58
CA GLY A 431 18.26 -10.04 5.44
C GLY A 431 16.90 -10.47 4.86
N GLY A 432 16.54 -11.75 5.00
CA GLY A 432 15.31 -12.32 4.45
C GLY A 432 15.36 -12.60 2.95
N ARG A 433 16.49 -12.38 2.27
CA ARG A 433 16.60 -12.54 0.82
C ARG A 433 17.05 -13.94 0.44
N PHE A 434 16.55 -14.42 -0.70
CA PHE A 434 16.91 -15.72 -1.27
C PHE A 434 17.55 -15.56 -2.64
N VAL A 435 18.41 -16.52 -2.98
CA VAL A 435 18.86 -16.74 -4.35
C VAL A 435 18.47 -18.13 -4.82
N VAL A 436 18.26 -18.26 -6.13
CA VAL A 436 17.90 -19.48 -6.85
C VAL A 436 18.82 -19.66 -8.06
N PRO A 437 18.95 -20.87 -8.64
CA PRO A 437 19.59 -21.02 -9.95
C PRO A 437 18.94 -20.11 -10.99
N CYS A 438 19.75 -19.35 -11.73
CA CYS A 438 19.25 -18.44 -12.76
C CYS A 438 18.56 -19.16 -13.93
N ASP A 439 18.73 -20.47 -14.06
CA ASP A 439 18.10 -21.34 -15.07
C ASP A 439 16.87 -22.11 -14.53
N THR A 440 16.38 -21.78 -13.33
CA THR A 440 15.15 -22.38 -12.79
C THR A 440 13.98 -22.20 -13.76
N THR A 441 13.17 -23.26 -13.88
CA THR A 441 11.92 -23.24 -14.66
C THR A 441 10.68 -23.35 -13.77
N ASP A 442 10.90 -23.32 -12.45
CA ASP A 442 9.85 -23.48 -11.45
C ASP A 442 8.90 -22.28 -11.49
N ARG A 443 7.61 -22.54 -11.32
CA ARG A 443 6.59 -21.49 -11.32
C ARG A 443 6.03 -21.28 -9.95
N MET A 444 5.98 -20.04 -9.51
CA MET A 444 5.33 -19.67 -8.26
C MET A 444 3.84 -19.42 -8.51
N TYR A 445 2.99 -19.67 -7.52
CA TYR A 445 1.57 -19.31 -7.60
C TYR A 445 1.05 -18.79 -6.26
N PHE A 446 0.00 -17.97 -6.37
CA PHE A 446 -0.82 -17.50 -5.25
C PHE A 446 -2.30 -17.73 -5.62
N SER A 447 -3.15 -18.08 -4.65
CA SER A 447 -4.59 -18.22 -4.83
C SER A 447 -5.35 -17.64 -3.65
N PHE A 448 -6.48 -17.01 -3.96
CA PHE A 448 -7.39 -16.36 -3.01
C PHE A 448 -8.73 -17.11 -2.87
N GLY A 449 -8.79 -18.38 -3.31
CA GLY A 449 -9.99 -19.20 -3.29
C GLY A 449 -10.65 -19.40 -4.67
N GLY A 450 -10.03 -18.87 -5.72
CA GLY A 450 -10.33 -19.16 -7.13
C GLY A 450 -9.12 -19.79 -7.83
N SER A 451 -8.88 -19.39 -9.08
CA SER A 451 -7.77 -19.92 -9.87
C SER A 451 -6.41 -19.54 -9.31
N ASN A 452 -5.42 -20.40 -9.58
CA ASN A 452 -4.02 -20.10 -9.26
C ASN A 452 -3.49 -18.98 -10.16
N LEU A 453 -3.05 -17.89 -9.56
CA LEU A 453 -2.37 -16.79 -10.24
C LEU A 453 -0.88 -17.10 -10.29
N THR A 454 -0.41 -17.50 -11.47
CA THR A 454 0.94 -18.02 -11.68
C THR A 454 1.93 -16.93 -12.06
N LEU A 455 3.09 -16.93 -11.39
CA LEU A 455 4.28 -16.15 -11.71
C LEU A 455 5.31 -17.06 -12.37
N LEU A 456 5.85 -16.61 -13.50
CA LEU A 456 6.98 -17.25 -14.17
C LEU A 456 8.30 -16.83 -13.51
N PRO A 457 9.41 -17.58 -13.72
CA PRO A 457 10.75 -17.17 -13.33
C PRO A 457 11.06 -15.71 -13.64
N THR A 458 10.70 -15.22 -14.83
CA THR A 458 10.95 -13.81 -15.18
C THR A 458 10.27 -12.82 -14.23
N ASP A 459 9.16 -13.18 -13.58
CA ASP A 459 8.38 -12.28 -12.71
C ASP A 459 8.93 -12.18 -11.30
N TYR A 460 9.40 -13.30 -10.75
CA TYR A 460 9.91 -13.33 -9.38
C TYR A 460 11.45 -13.25 -9.31
N ILE A 461 12.19 -13.50 -10.39
CA ILE A 461 13.63 -13.25 -10.43
C ILE A 461 13.90 -11.75 -10.54
N ILE A 462 14.79 -11.27 -9.67
CA ILE A 462 15.21 -9.88 -9.59
C ILE A 462 16.40 -9.64 -10.53
N GLY A 463 17.43 -10.49 -10.44
CA GLY A 463 18.63 -10.37 -11.26
C GLY A 463 19.78 -11.24 -10.76
N PRO A 464 20.82 -11.45 -11.59
CA PRO A 464 21.97 -12.29 -11.26
C PRO A 464 22.88 -11.60 -10.23
N ASP A 465 23.51 -12.39 -9.37
CA ASP A 465 24.60 -11.90 -8.53
C ASP A 465 25.86 -11.62 -9.35
N VAL A 466 26.59 -10.56 -8.99
CA VAL A 466 27.82 -10.16 -9.71
C VAL A 466 28.95 -11.19 -9.55
N GLN A 467 29.10 -11.80 -8.37
CA GLN A 467 30.20 -12.71 -8.08
C GLN A 467 29.87 -14.16 -8.50
N GLN A 468 28.61 -14.54 -8.42
CA GLN A 468 28.09 -15.87 -8.76
C GLN A 468 26.93 -15.72 -9.75
N PRO A 469 27.21 -15.42 -11.04
CA PRO A 469 26.20 -15.04 -12.04
C PRO A 469 25.23 -16.16 -12.44
N TYR A 470 25.45 -17.38 -11.96
CA TYR A 470 24.52 -18.51 -12.09
C TYR A 470 23.47 -18.55 -10.97
N LEU A 471 23.58 -17.68 -9.96
CA LEU A 471 22.60 -17.51 -8.89
C LEU A 471 21.93 -16.14 -9.00
N CYS A 472 20.61 -16.16 -8.92
CA CYS A 472 19.76 -15.01 -9.12
C CYS A 472 18.99 -14.71 -7.83
N PHE A 473 18.97 -13.44 -7.41
CA PHE A 473 18.07 -13.02 -6.34
C PHE A 473 16.62 -13.18 -6.80
N ALA A 474 15.78 -13.62 -5.87
CA ALA A 474 14.38 -13.92 -6.16
C ALA A 474 13.46 -13.41 -5.06
N TRP A 475 12.23 -13.07 -5.46
CA TRP A 475 11.08 -12.88 -4.59
C TRP A 475 10.41 -14.22 -4.28
N PRO A 476 9.72 -14.36 -3.12
CA PRO A 476 9.52 -13.35 -2.07
C PRO A 476 10.75 -13.10 -1.19
N ALA A 477 10.76 -11.99 -0.47
CA ALA A 477 11.63 -11.82 0.69
C ALA A 477 10.88 -12.17 1.97
N ALA A 478 11.61 -12.71 2.94
CA ALA A 478 11.09 -12.98 4.28
C ALA A 478 11.14 -11.72 5.14
N ALA A 479 10.00 -11.31 5.68
CA ALA A 479 9.90 -10.23 6.66
C ALA A 479 8.89 -10.58 7.75
N GLN A 480 8.97 -9.85 8.86
CA GLN A 480 8.01 -10.02 9.95
C GLN A 480 6.63 -9.48 9.54
N PRO A 481 5.54 -10.15 9.92
CA PRO A 481 4.19 -9.60 9.76
C PRO A 481 4.04 -8.27 10.49
N ASP A 482 3.14 -7.41 10.00
CA ASP A 482 2.83 -6.16 10.67
C ASP A 482 1.90 -6.37 11.90
N ALA A 483 1.66 -5.29 12.65
CA ALA A 483 0.78 -5.33 13.81
C ALA A 483 -0.72 -5.50 13.44
N THR A 484 -1.09 -5.34 12.16
CA THR A 484 -2.48 -5.53 11.67
C THR A 484 -2.78 -6.98 11.30
N GLY A 485 -1.77 -7.84 11.33
CA GLY A 485 -1.88 -9.23 10.92
C GLY A 485 -1.81 -9.45 9.41
N VAL A 486 -1.50 -8.40 8.64
CA VAL A 486 -1.12 -8.54 7.23
C VAL A 486 0.31 -9.07 7.20
N GLY A 487 0.44 -10.33 6.77
CA GLY A 487 1.74 -11.03 6.72
C GLY A 487 2.38 -10.99 5.35
N TRP A 488 1.59 -10.76 4.30
CA TRP A 488 2.01 -10.81 2.92
C TRP A 488 1.81 -9.46 2.23
N ILE A 489 2.79 -9.06 1.43
CA ILE A 489 2.68 -7.93 0.49
C ILE A 489 2.97 -8.48 -0.91
N LEU A 490 1.96 -8.46 -1.78
CA LEU A 490 2.09 -8.84 -3.19
C LEU A 490 2.23 -7.58 -4.03
N GLY A 491 3.48 -7.16 -4.23
CA GLY A 491 3.77 -5.92 -4.91
C GLY A 491 3.80 -6.00 -6.44
N THR A 492 4.47 -5.05 -7.06
CA THR A 492 4.59 -4.94 -8.53
C THR A 492 5.11 -6.19 -9.26
N PRO A 493 5.95 -7.09 -8.68
CA PRO A 493 6.28 -8.36 -9.34
C PRO A 493 5.05 -9.26 -9.56
N PHE A 494 4.13 -9.31 -8.60
CA PHE A 494 2.84 -10.00 -8.72
C PHE A 494 1.89 -9.24 -9.67
N LEU A 495 1.74 -7.92 -9.49
CA LEU A 495 0.84 -7.09 -10.30
C LEU A 495 1.25 -6.97 -11.78
N ARG A 496 2.48 -7.35 -12.16
CA ARG A 496 2.88 -7.48 -13.58
C ARG A 496 2.42 -8.79 -14.23
N ALA A 497 2.07 -9.80 -13.44
CA ALA A 497 1.60 -11.09 -13.93
C ALA A 497 0.08 -11.11 -14.18
N VAL A 498 -0.65 -10.14 -13.61
CA VAL A 498 -2.12 -10.06 -13.63
C VAL A 498 -2.58 -8.64 -13.96
N TYR A 499 -3.67 -8.52 -14.71
CA TYR A 499 -4.41 -7.27 -14.75
C TYR A 499 -5.30 -7.25 -13.51
N THR A 500 -5.18 -6.17 -12.73
CA THR A 500 -5.88 -6.04 -11.44
C THR A 500 -6.89 -4.93 -11.52
N VAL A 501 -8.12 -5.22 -11.11
CA VAL A 501 -9.22 -4.26 -11.05
C VAL A 501 -9.60 -4.06 -9.59
N PHE A 502 -9.73 -2.82 -9.16
CA PHE A 502 -10.08 -2.43 -7.80
C PHE A 502 -11.41 -1.69 -7.85
N SER A 503 -12.45 -2.26 -7.27
CA SER A 503 -13.74 -1.59 -7.09
C SER A 503 -13.87 -1.11 -5.66
N ILE A 504 -14.18 0.18 -5.48
CA ILE A 504 -14.44 0.77 -4.15
C ILE A 504 -15.80 0.35 -3.58
N GLY A 505 -16.58 -0.45 -4.32
CA GLY A 505 -17.91 -0.89 -3.95
C GLY A 505 -18.98 0.20 -4.12
N ILE A 506 -20.20 -0.14 -3.71
CA ILE A 506 -21.37 0.75 -3.73
C ILE A 506 -21.99 0.74 -2.33
N ASN A 507 -22.20 1.93 -1.79
CA ASN A 507 -22.76 2.13 -0.45
C ASN A 507 -24.03 1.29 -0.25
N ASP A 508 -24.02 0.48 0.81
CA ASP A 508 -25.10 -0.42 1.24
C ASP A 508 -25.52 -1.50 0.22
N LYS A 509 -24.77 -1.70 -0.88
CA LYS A 509 -25.13 -2.63 -1.97
C LYS A 509 -24.04 -3.60 -2.35
N GLU A 510 -22.80 -3.16 -2.38
CA GLU A 510 -21.68 -3.95 -2.87
C GLU A 510 -20.41 -3.61 -2.05
N PRO A 511 -19.77 -4.59 -1.39
CA PRO A 511 -18.50 -4.33 -0.72
C PRO A 511 -17.40 -4.01 -1.74
N PRO A 512 -16.28 -3.41 -1.32
CA PRO A 512 -15.12 -3.26 -2.18
C PRO A 512 -14.58 -4.63 -2.61
N LYS A 513 -14.08 -4.70 -3.84
CA LYS A 513 -13.60 -5.95 -4.46
C LYS A 513 -12.31 -5.75 -5.23
N ILE A 514 -11.53 -6.83 -5.31
CA ILE A 514 -10.38 -6.93 -6.22
C ILE A 514 -10.71 -7.99 -7.27
N GLY A 515 -10.60 -7.62 -8.53
CA GLY A 515 -10.73 -8.49 -9.70
C GLY A 515 -9.35 -8.83 -10.26
N PHE A 516 -9.08 -10.11 -10.52
CA PHE A 516 -7.86 -10.55 -11.19
C PHE A 516 -8.17 -11.17 -12.55
N TYR A 517 -7.38 -10.76 -13.54
CA TYR A 517 -7.34 -11.38 -14.86
C TYR A 517 -5.89 -11.79 -15.19
N PRO A 518 -5.59 -13.09 -15.35
CA PRO A 518 -4.26 -13.55 -15.73
C PRO A 518 -3.83 -12.97 -17.09
N LEU A 519 -2.65 -12.34 -17.15
CA LEU A 519 -2.14 -11.76 -18.41
C LEU A 519 -1.47 -12.78 -19.33
N ARG A 520 -1.37 -14.02 -18.86
CA ARG A 520 -0.94 -15.18 -19.65
C ARG A 520 -2.13 -16.10 -19.79
N GLN A 521 -2.15 -16.89 -20.87
CA GLN A 521 -3.27 -17.75 -21.21
C GLN A 521 -3.81 -18.44 -19.94
N PRO A 522 -5.11 -18.26 -19.61
CA PRO A 522 -5.72 -19.06 -18.59
C PRO A 522 -5.56 -20.49 -19.06
N ALA A 523 -4.82 -21.30 -18.31
CA ALA A 523 -4.97 -22.72 -18.53
C ALA A 523 -6.45 -23.01 -18.32
N ASP A 524 -7.06 -23.70 -19.27
CA ASP A 524 -8.32 -24.35 -19.01
C ASP A 524 -8.18 -25.08 -17.66
N THR A 525 -9.08 -24.82 -16.71
CA THR A 525 -9.08 -25.41 -15.36
C THR A 525 -9.03 -26.95 -15.38
N THR A 526 -9.30 -27.56 -16.54
CA THR A 526 -9.18 -29.00 -16.79
C THR A 526 -7.77 -29.46 -17.18
N GLN A 527 -6.82 -28.55 -17.38
CA GLN A 527 -5.43 -28.84 -17.80
C GLN A 527 -4.40 -28.11 -16.92
N SER A 528 -4.19 -28.59 -15.70
CA SER A 528 -3.10 -28.14 -14.82
C SER A 528 -1.73 -28.16 -15.51
N SER A 529 -1.54 -29.04 -16.51
CA SER A 529 -0.31 -29.13 -17.31
C SER A 529 0.04 -27.83 -18.05
N VAL A 530 -0.94 -27.00 -18.43
CA VAL A 530 -0.71 -25.73 -19.14
C VAL A 530 -0.38 -24.59 -18.18
N VAL A 531 -1.02 -24.54 -17.00
CA VAL A 531 -0.68 -23.54 -15.93
C VAL A 531 0.80 -23.67 -15.57
N PHE A 532 1.27 -24.92 -15.49
CA PHE A 532 2.59 -25.24 -14.98
C PHE A 532 3.63 -25.57 -16.08
N ALA A 533 3.31 -25.42 -17.37
CA ALA A 533 4.18 -25.82 -18.50
C ALA A 533 5.47 -24.99 -18.60
N PRO A 534 6.70 -25.48 -18.32
CA PRO A 534 7.96 -24.71 -18.11
C PRO A 534 8.14 -23.38 -18.89
N GLN A 535 8.62 -22.31 -18.24
CA GLN A 535 8.95 -21.09 -18.99
C GLN A 535 10.06 -21.41 -19.99
N PRO A 536 9.95 -20.99 -21.27
CA PRO A 536 11.01 -21.23 -22.25
C PRO A 536 12.34 -20.62 -21.79
N THR A 537 13.40 -21.43 -21.76
CA THR A 537 14.74 -20.99 -21.32
C THR A 537 15.26 -19.79 -22.12
N ALA A 538 14.90 -19.69 -23.41
CA ALA A 538 15.26 -18.55 -24.25
C ALA A 538 14.67 -17.23 -23.72
N GLU A 539 13.42 -17.22 -23.25
CA GLU A 539 12.80 -16.03 -22.65
C GLU A 539 13.52 -15.61 -21.38
N LEU A 540 13.80 -16.57 -20.48
CA LEU A 540 14.50 -16.30 -19.24
C LEU A 540 15.92 -15.76 -19.50
N SER A 541 16.65 -16.35 -20.44
CA SER A 541 17.98 -15.87 -20.84
C SER A 541 17.95 -14.44 -21.41
N SER A 542 16.93 -14.12 -22.21
CA SER A 542 16.75 -12.78 -22.78
C SER A 542 16.41 -11.73 -21.72
N PHE A 543 15.65 -12.15 -20.69
CA PHE A 543 15.34 -11.33 -19.54
C PHE A 543 16.59 -11.07 -18.70
N LEU A 544 17.36 -12.10 -18.37
CA LEU A 544 18.57 -11.98 -17.56
C LEU A 544 19.65 -11.13 -18.24
N ALA A 545 19.73 -11.17 -19.57
CA ALA A 545 20.63 -10.31 -20.34
C ALA A 545 20.32 -8.80 -20.19
N GLN A 546 19.09 -8.45 -19.79
CA GLN A 546 18.65 -7.07 -19.56
C GLN A 546 18.51 -6.73 -18.06
N ALA A 547 18.56 -7.74 -17.19
CA ALA A 547 18.41 -7.56 -15.76
C ALA A 547 19.66 -6.90 -15.16
N THR A 548 19.45 -5.98 -14.23
CA THR A 548 20.55 -5.37 -13.46
C THR A 548 21.19 -6.44 -12.58
N SER A 549 22.51 -6.60 -12.67
CA SER A 549 23.25 -7.46 -11.76
C SER A 549 23.34 -6.85 -10.37
N ILE A 550 23.25 -7.69 -9.35
CA ILE A 550 23.21 -7.29 -7.95
C ILE A 550 24.58 -7.56 -7.34
N ASN A 551 25.26 -6.49 -6.91
CA ASN A 551 26.52 -6.64 -6.19
C ASN A 551 26.23 -7.03 -4.74
N SER A 552 26.53 -8.27 -4.38
CA SER A 552 26.33 -8.79 -3.04
C SER A 552 27.47 -9.71 -2.60
N VAL A 553 27.58 -9.94 -1.30
CA VAL A 553 28.48 -10.96 -0.74
C VAL A 553 27.60 -12.12 -0.31
N LEU A 554 27.58 -13.17 -1.12
CA LEU A 554 26.76 -14.34 -0.82
C LEU A 554 27.47 -15.22 0.22
N PRO A 555 26.81 -15.56 1.35
CA PRO A 555 27.43 -16.37 2.39
C PRO A 555 27.67 -17.79 1.87
N ASN A 556 28.82 -18.35 2.24
CA ASN A 556 29.20 -19.74 1.94
C ASN A 556 28.72 -20.73 3.02
N SER A 557 27.94 -20.26 4.00
CA SER A 557 27.33 -21.06 5.06
C SER A 557 25.81 -20.87 5.05
N LEU A 558 25.08 -21.85 5.58
CA LEU A 558 23.64 -21.71 5.78
C LEU A 558 23.35 -20.54 6.72
N VAL A 559 22.45 -19.65 6.30
CA VAL A 559 21.94 -18.56 7.12
C VAL A 559 20.53 -18.94 7.55
N SER A 560 20.29 -19.08 8.85
CA SER A 560 18.94 -19.34 9.36
C SER A 560 18.06 -18.10 9.21
N LEU A 561 16.80 -18.30 8.86
CA LEU A 561 15.80 -17.26 9.01
C LEU A 561 15.44 -17.05 10.48
N GLN A 562 15.17 -15.79 10.84
CA GLN A 562 14.60 -15.50 12.14
C GLN A 562 13.13 -15.96 12.13
N PRO A 563 12.66 -16.70 13.14
CA PRO A 563 11.24 -17.04 13.26
C PRO A 563 10.37 -15.79 13.30
N ALA A 564 9.08 -15.95 12.99
CA ALA A 564 8.14 -14.85 13.14
C ALA A 564 8.09 -14.40 14.61
N SER A 565 8.27 -13.10 14.88
CA SER A 565 8.09 -12.52 16.20
C SER A 565 6.61 -12.17 16.42
N SER A 566 6.12 -12.39 17.64
CA SER A 566 4.77 -11.97 18.01
C SER A 566 4.77 -10.48 18.34
N VAL A 567 4.37 -9.64 17.39
CA VAL A 567 4.02 -8.24 17.67
C VAL A 567 2.63 -8.22 18.33
N ALA A 568 2.35 -7.28 19.23
CA ALA A 568 1.01 -7.12 19.77
C ALA A 568 0.03 -6.80 18.63
N TYR A 569 -1.06 -7.56 18.54
CA TYR A 569 -2.08 -7.32 17.52
C TYR A 569 -2.75 -5.96 17.76
N PHE A 570 -2.72 -5.09 16.76
CA PHE A 570 -3.21 -3.71 16.85
C PHE A 570 -4.69 -3.66 17.28
N PHE A 571 -5.50 -4.61 16.84
CA PHE A 571 -6.93 -4.67 17.17
C PHE A 571 -7.24 -5.66 18.32
N GLY A 572 -6.27 -5.94 19.20
CA GLY A 572 -6.44 -6.93 20.29
C GLY A 572 -7.61 -6.67 21.25
N ASN A 573 -8.01 -5.40 21.42
CA ASN A 573 -9.14 -4.99 22.27
C ASN A 573 -10.40 -4.59 21.47
N ALA A 574 -10.43 -4.89 20.17
CA ALA A 574 -11.53 -4.47 19.31
C ALA A 574 -12.82 -5.25 19.56
N THR A 575 -13.94 -4.67 19.15
CA THR A 575 -15.29 -5.22 19.37
C THR A 575 -15.54 -6.54 18.65
N ALA A 576 -15.45 -6.50 17.32
CA ALA A 576 -15.54 -7.63 16.42
C ALA A 576 -15.12 -7.20 15.01
N THR A 577 -14.62 -8.15 14.23
CA THR A 577 -14.43 -7.97 12.79
C THR A 577 -15.78 -8.15 12.10
N PRO A 578 -16.22 -7.21 11.24
CA PRO A 578 -17.39 -7.45 10.40
C PRO A 578 -17.21 -8.69 9.53
N SER A 579 -18.27 -9.46 9.28
CA SER A 579 -18.20 -10.55 8.29
C SER A 579 -18.11 -9.99 6.87
N VAL A 580 -17.44 -10.73 5.99
CA VAL A 580 -17.42 -10.45 4.56
C VAL A 580 -18.86 -10.50 4.00
N GLY A 581 -19.29 -9.44 3.32
CA GLY A 581 -20.66 -9.27 2.80
C GLY A 581 -21.00 -7.81 2.52
N VAL A 582 -22.27 -7.50 2.28
CA VAL A 582 -22.77 -6.11 2.12
C VAL A 582 -22.74 -5.42 3.48
N THR A 583 -21.56 -4.96 3.88
CA THR A 583 -21.40 -4.01 4.99
C THR A 583 -21.82 -2.64 4.48
N PRO A 584 -22.50 -1.80 5.29
CA PRO A 584 -22.68 -0.39 4.98
C PRO A 584 -21.32 0.25 4.72
N THR A 585 -21.00 0.41 3.45
CA THR A 585 -19.84 1.18 3.01
C THR A 585 -20.30 2.63 3.03
N ILE A 586 -19.68 3.48 3.85
CA ILE A 586 -19.72 4.94 3.66
C ILE A 586 -18.56 5.36 2.72
N VAL A 587 -17.74 4.38 2.32
CA VAL A 587 -16.50 4.51 1.56
C VAL A 587 -16.63 4.25 0.06
N GLY A 588 -17.74 3.64 -0.38
CA GLY A 588 -17.97 3.30 -1.79
C GLY A 588 -18.70 4.41 -2.54
N ALA A 589 -19.12 4.12 -3.77
CA ALA A 589 -19.91 5.05 -4.57
C ALA A 589 -21.31 5.28 -3.98
N PRO A 590 -21.98 6.39 -4.33
CA PRO A 590 -23.37 6.61 -3.94
C PRO A 590 -24.27 5.43 -4.34
N SER A 591 -25.31 5.17 -3.54
CA SER A 591 -26.24 4.06 -3.77
C SER A 591 -27.06 4.17 -5.06
N THR A 592 -26.90 5.23 -5.86
CA THR A 592 -27.51 5.39 -7.19
C THR A 592 -26.91 4.44 -8.23
N TYR A 593 -25.67 3.97 -8.05
CA TYR A 593 -25.10 2.94 -8.91
C TYR A 593 -25.86 1.61 -8.76
N SER A 594 -25.91 0.85 -9.85
CA SER A 594 -26.43 -0.52 -9.86
C SER A 594 -25.26 -1.48 -9.72
N ALA A 595 -25.37 -2.44 -8.80
CA ALA A 595 -24.40 -3.52 -8.69
C ALA A 595 -24.35 -4.28 -10.02
N ALA A 596 -23.18 -4.31 -10.66
CA ALA A 596 -22.96 -5.01 -11.92
C ALA A 596 -22.23 -6.34 -11.72
N LEU A 597 -21.74 -6.61 -10.50
CA LEU A 597 -21.02 -7.83 -10.13
C LEU A 597 -21.97 -8.72 -9.30
N PRO A 598 -22.64 -9.73 -9.90
CA PRO A 598 -23.76 -10.43 -9.27
C PRO A 598 -23.34 -11.28 -8.06
N ALA A 599 -24.26 -11.41 -7.09
CA ALA A 599 -24.16 -12.33 -5.95
C ALA A 599 -24.77 -13.71 -6.31
N GLY A 600 -24.04 -14.80 -6.08
CA GLY A 600 -24.47 -16.20 -6.25
C GLY A 600 -23.33 -17.21 -6.58
N THR A 601 -23.52 -18.46 -6.18
CA THR A 601 -22.58 -19.58 -6.36
C THR A 601 -22.89 -20.40 -7.62
N GLY A 602 -21.89 -20.68 -8.45
CA GLY A 602 -21.97 -21.74 -9.46
C GLY A 602 -22.50 -21.30 -10.83
N ALA A 603 -21.77 -21.69 -11.87
CA ALA A 603 -22.06 -21.39 -13.26
C ALA A 603 -23.44 -21.90 -13.74
N THR A 604 -24.14 -21.12 -14.56
CA THR A 604 -24.69 -21.49 -15.90
C THR A 604 -25.74 -20.46 -16.36
N THR A 605 -25.32 -19.47 -17.16
CA THR A 605 -26.04 -18.90 -18.33
C THR A 605 -25.31 -17.64 -18.81
N GLY A 606 -24.66 -17.68 -19.97
CA GLY A 606 -24.47 -16.58 -20.95
C GLY A 606 -23.99 -15.18 -20.52
N GLY A 607 -23.70 -14.92 -19.24
CA GLY A 607 -23.27 -13.65 -18.70
C GLY A 607 -22.31 -13.88 -17.53
N LEU A 608 -21.34 -12.98 -17.43
CA LEU A 608 -20.29 -12.79 -16.43
C LEU A 608 -20.45 -13.56 -15.08
N PRO A 609 -19.36 -14.15 -14.53
CA PRO A 609 -19.38 -15.10 -13.43
C PRO A 609 -19.72 -14.46 -12.08
N VAL A 610 -20.17 -15.33 -11.17
CA VAL A 610 -20.99 -15.00 -10.01
C VAL A 610 -20.19 -15.12 -8.69
N ILE A 611 -20.44 -14.21 -7.73
CA ILE A 611 -19.76 -14.09 -6.42
C ILE A 611 -20.42 -14.95 -5.33
N ALA A 612 -19.66 -15.82 -4.65
CA ALA A 612 -20.13 -16.45 -3.42
C ALA A 612 -20.13 -15.46 -2.24
N SER A 613 -21.27 -14.83 -1.92
CA SER A 613 -21.51 -14.24 -0.60
C SER A 613 -22.17 -15.30 0.29
N SER A 614 -21.54 -15.68 1.40
CA SER A 614 -22.05 -16.71 2.32
C SER A 614 -22.52 -16.15 3.67
N SER A 615 -22.84 -14.86 3.78
CA SER A 615 -23.38 -14.32 5.03
C SER A 615 -24.58 -13.40 4.82
N LYS A 616 -25.58 -13.54 5.69
CA LYS A 616 -26.62 -12.52 5.88
C LYS A 616 -25.92 -11.20 6.21
N PRO A 617 -26.37 -10.04 5.70
CA PRO A 617 -25.85 -8.74 6.11
C PRO A 617 -25.83 -8.64 7.64
N LEU A 618 -24.64 -8.44 8.21
CA LEU A 618 -24.49 -8.18 9.64
C LEU A 618 -24.51 -6.67 9.91
N PRO A 619 -25.00 -6.24 11.08
CA PRO A 619 -24.97 -4.85 11.48
C PRO A 619 -23.52 -4.34 11.60
N VAL A 620 -23.32 -3.07 11.26
CA VAL A 620 -22.09 -2.32 11.56
C VAL A 620 -21.79 -2.46 13.06
N PRO A 621 -20.53 -2.72 13.48
CA PRO A 621 -20.19 -2.77 14.89
C PRO A 621 -20.70 -1.52 15.61
N SER A 622 -21.54 -1.69 16.63
CA SER A 622 -21.98 -0.59 17.48
C SER A 622 -20.79 -0.06 18.28
N ASN A 623 -20.78 1.23 18.57
CA ASN A 623 -19.75 1.86 19.38
C ASN A 623 -19.58 1.12 20.73
N PRO A 624 -18.42 0.47 21.01
CA PRO A 624 -18.23 -0.38 22.18
C PRO A 624 -18.54 0.33 23.49
N ALA A 625 -18.06 1.56 23.62
CA ALA A 625 -18.15 2.30 24.86
C ALA A 625 -19.51 2.96 25.09
N ALA A 626 -20.44 2.89 24.14
CA ALA A 626 -21.84 3.24 24.38
C ALA A 626 -22.53 2.23 25.34
N THR A 627 -22.00 1.01 25.47
CA THR A 627 -22.51 -0.01 26.40
C THR A 627 -21.77 -0.04 27.74
N GLY A 628 -20.60 0.62 27.81
CA GLY A 628 -19.84 0.81 29.04
C GLY A 628 -20.40 1.98 29.83
N GLY A 629 -21.43 1.74 30.65
CA GLY A 629 -21.90 2.71 31.64
C GLY A 629 -20.70 3.30 32.39
N GLY A 630 -20.53 4.62 32.28
CA GLY A 630 -19.30 5.31 32.62
C GLY A 630 -18.96 5.30 34.12
N HIS A 631 -18.46 4.18 34.65
CA HIS A 631 -17.81 4.04 35.95
C HIS A 631 -16.59 3.10 35.82
N GLY A 632 -15.60 3.49 35.03
CA GLY A 632 -14.30 2.83 34.95
C GLY A 632 -13.30 3.42 35.94
N ALA A 633 -13.54 3.29 37.25
CA ALA A 633 -12.51 3.51 38.25
C ALA A 633 -11.81 2.17 38.56
N ASN A 634 -10.49 2.15 38.34
CA ASN A 634 -9.51 1.18 38.84
C ASN A 634 -10.05 0.15 39.85
N ARG A 635 -10.20 -1.09 39.42
CA ARG A 635 -9.98 -2.24 40.30
C ARG A 635 -9.25 -3.33 39.54
N ALA A 636 -7.95 -3.41 39.82
CA ALA A 636 -7.20 -4.65 39.72
C ALA A 636 -7.98 -5.74 40.45
N VAL A 637 -8.55 -6.69 39.70
CA VAL A 637 -9.15 -7.89 40.30
C VAL A 637 -8.02 -8.88 40.53
N SER A 638 -7.51 -8.80 41.75
CA SER A 638 -6.89 -9.90 42.48
C SER A 638 -7.67 -11.20 42.24
N GLN A 639 -6.95 -12.26 41.85
CA GLN A 639 -7.45 -13.63 41.90
C GLN A 639 -7.95 -13.93 43.33
N ARG A 640 -9.26 -14.05 43.47
CA ARG A 640 -9.86 -14.89 44.49
C ARG A 640 -10.98 -15.70 43.87
N GLU A 641 -10.72 -16.99 43.81
CA GLU A 641 -11.70 -18.04 43.53
C GLU A 641 -12.95 -17.86 44.38
N GLY A 642 -14.10 -18.04 43.75
CA GLY A 642 -15.41 -17.94 44.38
C GLY A 642 -16.45 -18.69 43.55
N HIS A 643 -16.56 -19.98 43.85
CA HIS A 643 -17.58 -20.90 43.37
C HIS A 643 -19.00 -20.28 43.33
N SER A 644 -19.58 -20.14 42.14
CA SER A 644 -21.05 -20.12 41.97
C SER A 644 -21.44 -20.21 40.48
N MET A 645 -21.30 -21.39 39.88
CA MET A 645 -22.03 -21.77 38.65
C MET A 645 -21.87 -23.27 38.36
N TRP A 646 -22.31 -24.11 39.30
CA TRP A 646 -22.44 -25.57 39.11
C TRP A 646 -23.72 -26.10 39.77
N MET A 647 -24.81 -25.33 39.71
CA MET A 647 -26.08 -25.65 40.38
C MET A 647 -27.32 -25.28 39.56
N LEU A 648 -27.23 -25.21 38.23
CA LEU A 648 -28.42 -25.01 37.37
C LEU A 648 -28.53 -25.93 36.15
N THR A 649 -27.54 -26.79 35.90
CA THR A 649 -27.58 -27.80 34.82
C THR A 649 -27.85 -29.23 35.30
N VAL A 650 -27.91 -29.46 36.62
CA VAL A 650 -28.22 -30.79 37.20
C VAL A 650 -29.70 -30.96 37.56
N LEU A 651 -30.48 -29.86 37.66
CA LEU A 651 -31.89 -29.93 38.07
C LEU A 651 -32.89 -30.21 36.93
N THR A 652 -32.49 -30.00 35.67
CA THR A 652 -33.36 -30.26 34.49
C THR A 652 -33.24 -31.67 33.94
N VAL A 653 -32.20 -32.44 34.31
CA VAL A 653 -32.02 -33.83 33.87
C VAL A 653 -32.68 -34.83 34.84
N LEU A 654 -32.90 -34.46 36.11
CA LEU A 654 -33.58 -35.34 37.08
C LEU A 654 -35.11 -35.34 36.98
N VAL A 655 -35.73 -34.32 36.38
CA VAL A 655 -37.21 -34.25 36.23
C VAL A 655 -37.71 -35.05 35.03
N VAL A 656 -36.85 -35.31 34.03
CA VAL A 656 -37.21 -36.11 32.85
C VAL A 656 -37.03 -37.63 33.08
N VAL A 657 -36.17 -38.03 34.04
CA VAL A 657 -35.93 -39.46 34.35
C VAL A 657 -36.92 -40.02 35.38
N VAL A 658 -37.54 -39.18 36.22
CA VAL A 658 -38.55 -39.64 37.21
C VAL A 658 -39.96 -39.76 36.60
N LEU A 659 -40.25 -39.11 35.47
CA LEU A 659 -41.55 -39.25 34.77
C LEU A 659 -41.62 -40.43 33.78
N ALA A 660 -40.53 -41.18 33.57
CA ALA A 660 -40.50 -42.36 32.71
C ALA A 660 -40.54 -43.70 33.47
N ILE A 661 -40.78 -43.68 34.80
CA ILE A 661 -40.91 -44.89 35.64
C ILE A 661 -42.35 -45.10 36.16
N PHE A 662 -43.29 -44.21 35.82
CA PHE A 662 -44.72 -44.41 36.11
C PHE A 662 -45.63 -43.94 34.96
N VAL A 663 -45.52 -44.60 33.79
CA VAL A 663 -46.61 -44.93 32.83
C VAL A 663 -46.18 -46.18 32.08
#